data_AF-A0A2E5VG54-F1
#
_entry.id   AF-A0A2E5VG54-F1
#
_cell.length_a   1.000
_cell.length_b   1.000
_cell.length_c   1.000
_cell.angle_alpha   90.00
_cell.angle_beta   90.00
_cell.angle_gamma   90.00
#
_symmetry.space_group_name_H-M   'P 1'
#
loop_
_entity.id
_entity.type
_entity.pdbx_description
1 polymer ?
#
loop_
_entity_poly.entity_id
_entity_poly.type
_entity_poly.pdbx_seq_one_letter_code
_entity_poly.pdbx_strand_id
1 'polypeptide(L)'
;MRWERESGVGNGEVIVKVFPLSHMLLHIALAPLLIVHSPLRADDWPQWRGPERDAVSRETGLLRQWPSNGPTSVWRASGLGAGYSSVVVARGLVFVTGERQEEVFCTALDVTNGKPRWICKIGESSRHTLSAPTVDRDRIYALDGDGDLVCLKLSSGEMVWQKSFLEDLNGRMMSGRGYAESPLIDGDRLVCTPGGVETMMVALNKMTGEVLWRTSIPDIGPLGVDGHSFPSMVATEVGGIRQYVQFVGRGVIGVAADDGRFLWGYNDLSKGIHIPTPVVRDNLVFVANGYNAGSALLRLEPDGEGGIDVDEVYFLRGNRFQNHHGGMVLVGDHIYGGHGSNNGLPTCLELETGRIIWKRRGPGVGSAAVLYADDHLYFRYQNGLVALIEANPESYRLKGTFQLPGTGGDSWAHPVVANGWLYLREQDHLWVYDVTDRGDVNLVRNSNRPASSRPVVQVLQRLQISAESLGNQHALYRHISDHDNAPALLVHLSDEHLQSGAIAAEVLAALQAVPGPFVLDVAGTEFSNSGLEQASQLSHLAGLNLELCLQISDGGLPSLQSAANLRLLVLTGTAITDEGLAHLADVEGLVALGLEICEGVTDAGCSQLGTMTALRALILKKTGFGTMITKEGLQALHSLTGLEVLNLYGNSLSDEDLAHLRPLKSLQELDLSLLAFTDKGVQHLEPLQQLQKLDLLYSTGFGGPRLTDAALKSLQKLPRLESLNLVGANITDAGLLQLSQLKRLKRLELVGSAVTPTGAQQFQLVSPACKVRLAR
;
A
#
# COMPACT_ATOMS: atom_id res chain seq x y z
N MET A 1 9.41 -53.82 -19.27
CA MET A 1 9.36 -55.19 -19.82
C MET A 1 9.20 -56.19 -18.68
N ARG A 2 8.28 -57.14 -18.87
CA ARG A 2 8.12 -58.45 -18.19
C ARG A 2 7.93 -58.53 -16.67
N TRP A 3 6.76 -59.05 -16.32
CA TRP A 3 6.42 -59.74 -15.09
C TRP A 3 7.13 -61.10 -14.98
N GLU A 4 7.54 -61.45 -13.77
CA GLU A 4 7.99 -62.79 -13.38
C GLU A 4 6.81 -63.73 -13.10
N ARG A 5 7.01 -65.03 -13.38
CA ARG A 5 6.30 -66.14 -12.75
C ARG A 5 7.23 -67.36 -12.68
N GLU A 6 7.48 -67.82 -11.46
CA GLU A 6 7.73 -69.22 -11.17
C GLU A 6 6.61 -69.77 -10.29
N SER A 7 6.34 -71.06 -10.48
CA SER A 7 5.17 -71.82 -10.09
C SER A 7 5.52 -72.97 -9.14
N GLY A 8 4.59 -73.38 -8.26
CA GLY A 8 4.60 -74.71 -7.61
C GLY A 8 4.29 -74.64 -6.11
N VAL A 9 3.02 -74.58 -5.66
CA VAL A 9 2.09 -75.71 -5.37
C VAL A 9 2.50 -76.56 -4.16
N GLY A 10 1.65 -76.58 -3.12
CA GLY A 10 1.60 -77.68 -2.14
C GLY A 10 1.07 -77.33 -0.75
N ASN A 11 -0.26 -77.30 -0.57
CA ASN A 11 -0.95 -77.11 0.70
C ASN A 11 -0.75 -78.28 1.68
N GLY A 12 -0.62 -77.96 2.97
CA GLY A 12 -0.73 -78.91 4.07
C GLY A 12 -0.87 -78.19 5.41
N GLU A 13 -2.08 -77.77 5.77
CA GLU A 13 -2.42 -77.31 7.12
C GLU A 13 -2.67 -78.51 8.05
N VAL A 14 -2.01 -78.54 9.21
CA VAL A 14 -2.52 -79.18 10.43
C VAL A 14 -2.22 -78.30 11.65
N ILE A 15 -3.24 -78.18 12.49
CA ILE A 15 -3.51 -77.18 13.54
C ILE A 15 -2.74 -77.42 14.86
N VAL A 16 -2.16 -76.32 15.37
CA VAL A 16 -2.04 -75.78 16.75
C VAL A 16 -1.77 -76.70 17.95
N LYS A 17 -0.73 -76.34 18.73
CA LYS A 17 -0.69 -76.45 20.20
C LYS A 17 -0.16 -75.16 20.84
N VAL A 18 -0.92 -74.63 21.79
CA VAL A 18 -0.64 -73.47 22.65
C VAL A 18 0.01 -73.94 23.94
N PHE A 19 1.02 -73.24 24.47
CA PHE A 19 1.31 -73.14 25.91
C PHE A 19 1.94 -71.78 26.29
N PRO A 20 1.65 -71.20 27.47
CA PRO A 20 1.95 -69.81 27.79
C PRO A 20 3.03 -69.60 28.89
N LEU A 21 3.45 -68.33 28.99
CA LEU A 21 3.91 -67.56 30.16
C LEU A 21 5.25 -67.90 30.86
N SER A 22 6.16 -66.92 30.87
CA SER A 22 6.66 -66.33 32.13
C SER A 22 7.44 -65.03 31.88
N HIS A 23 7.23 -64.07 32.77
CA HIS A 23 7.69 -62.68 32.72
C HIS A 23 9.20 -62.51 32.92
N MET A 24 9.80 -61.59 32.18
CA MET A 24 11.09 -60.99 32.53
C MET A 24 10.99 -59.48 32.34
N LEU A 25 10.98 -58.75 33.47
CA LEU A 25 10.99 -57.29 33.52
C LEU A 25 12.34 -56.78 32.99
N LEU A 26 12.31 -56.06 31.86
CA LEU A 26 13.44 -55.27 31.38
C LEU A 26 13.09 -53.78 31.54
N HIS A 27 13.81 -53.08 32.40
CA HIS A 27 13.74 -51.63 32.52
C HIS A 27 14.28 -50.98 31.24
N ILE A 28 13.39 -50.54 30.36
CA ILE A 28 13.74 -49.66 29.23
C ILE A 28 13.80 -48.24 29.79
N ALA A 29 15.01 -47.70 29.90
CA ALA A 29 15.22 -46.28 30.12
C ALA A 29 14.64 -45.52 28.92
N LEU A 30 13.58 -44.73 29.16
CA LEU A 30 13.11 -43.75 28.19
C LEU A 30 14.18 -42.66 28.03
N ALA A 31 14.97 -42.74 26.96
CA ALA A 31 15.69 -41.58 26.46
C ALA A 31 14.66 -40.62 25.84
N PRO A 32 14.67 -39.32 26.19
CA PRO A 32 13.78 -38.36 25.55
C PRO A 32 14.19 -38.27 24.07
N LEU A 33 13.21 -38.51 23.19
CA LEU A 33 13.35 -38.26 21.77
C LEU A 33 13.61 -36.76 21.60
N LEU A 34 14.87 -36.37 21.39
CA LEU A 34 15.22 -35.04 20.93
C LEU A 34 14.57 -34.89 19.55
N ILE A 35 13.44 -34.18 19.50
CA ILE A 35 12.87 -33.66 18.26
C ILE A 35 13.90 -32.70 17.72
N VAL A 36 14.77 -33.20 16.84
CA VAL A 36 15.60 -32.36 15.99
C VAL A 36 14.63 -31.59 15.10
N HIS A 37 14.34 -30.34 15.49
CA HIS A 37 13.67 -29.41 14.61
C HIS A 37 14.61 -29.23 13.43
N SER A 38 14.22 -29.74 12.26
CA SER A 38 14.83 -29.31 11.00
C SER A 38 14.75 -27.78 10.98
N PRO A 39 15.87 -27.05 10.81
CA PRO A 39 15.79 -25.61 10.63
C PRO A 39 14.87 -25.35 9.44
N LEU A 40 13.88 -24.46 9.60
CA LEU A 40 13.05 -23.98 8.51
C LEU A 40 13.99 -23.64 7.34
N ARG A 41 13.78 -24.30 6.20
CA ARG A 41 14.50 -23.93 4.99
C ARG A 41 13.96 -22.57 4.59
N ALA A 42 14.80 -21.56 4.76
CA ALA A 42 14.53 -20.21 4.33
C ALA A 42 14.35 -20.21 2.81
N ASP A 43 13.22 -19.70 2.31
CA ASP A 43 12.94 -19.70 0.87
C ASP A 43 13.62 -18.51 0.20
N ASP A 44 14.42 -18.80 -0.83
CA ASP A 44 14.98 -17.78 -1.72
C ASP A 44 13.82 -17.11 -2.51
N TRP A 45 13.98 -15.83 -2.83
CA TRP A 45 13.13 -15.00 -3.67
C TRP A 45 13.91 -14.53 -4.90
N PRO A 46 14.25 -15.42 -5.86
CA PRO A 46 15.30 -15.19 -6.86
C PRO A 46 14.89 -14.30 -8.03
N GLN A 47 13.61 -13.92 -8.14
CA GLN A 47 13.10 -13.16 -9.27
C GLN A 47 11.88 -12.33 -8.89
N TRP A 48 11.39 -11.52 -9.85
CA TRP A 48 10.17 -10.74 -9.71
C TRP A 48 9.02 -11.58 -9.16
N ARG A 49 8.41 -11.09 -8.08
CA ARG A 49 7.27 -11.74 -7.42
C ARG A 49 7.53 -13.20 -6.97
N GLY A 50 8.77 -13.54 -6.70
CA GLY A 50 9.15 -14.81 -6.06
C GLY A 50 9.44 -15.93 -7.04
N PRO A 51 9.73 -17.14 -6.54
CA PRO A 51 10.18 -18.27 -7.37
C PRO A 51 9.26 -18.60 -8.55
N GLU A 52 7.95 -18.44 -8.37
CA GLU A 52 6.93 -18.74 -9.40
C GLU A 52 6.31 -17.48 -10.03
N ARG A 53 6.82 -16.27 -9.70
CA ARG A 53 6.32 -14.97 -10.18
C ARG A 53 4.85 -14.67 -9.81
N ASP A 54 4.34 -15.32 -8.78
CA ASP A 54 2.94 -15.26 -8.31
C ASP A 54 2.74 -14.32 -7.10
N ALA A 55 3.81 -13.78 -6.53
CA ALA A 55 3.87 -13.03 -5.27
C ALA A 55 3.45 -13.83 -4.03
N VAL A 56 3.71 -15.13 -4.02
CA VAL A 56 3.49 -16.02 -2.88
C VAL A 56 4.84 -16.38 -2.25
N SER A 57 5.04 -15.96 -1.00
CA SER A 57 6.09 -16.53 -0.14
C SER A 57 5.53 -17.77 0.52
N ARG A 58 6.31 -18.86 0.51
CA ARG A 58 5.94 -20.15 1.12
C ARG A 58 6.41 -20.26 2.57
N GLU A 59 7.01 -19.20 3.11
CA GLU A 59 7.39 -19.13 4.50
C GLU A 59 6.18 -19.27 5.43
N THR A 60 6.43 -19.88 6.59
CA THR A 60 5.44 -20.12 7.64
C THR A 60 6.04 -19.78 9.00
N GLY A 61 5.20 -19.61 10.02
CA GLY A 61 5.65 -19.16 11.33
C GLY A 61 5.99 -17.68 11.33
N LEU A 62 5.20 -16.89 10.59
CA LEU A 62 5.30 -15.44 10.53
C LEU A 62 4.28 -14.80 11.48
N LEU A 63 4.51 -13.53 11.81
CA LEU A 63 3.63 -12.75 12.67
C LEU A 63 2.22 -12.68 12.09
N ARG A 64 1.23 -13.16 12.86
CA ARG A 64 -0.20 -13.08 12.53
C ARG A 64 -0.85 -11.74 12.88
N GLN A 65 -0.17 -10.95 13.70
CA GLN A 65 -0.57 -9.61 14.13
C GLN A 65 0.70 -8.78 14.29
N TRP A 66 0.71 -7.57 13.76
CA TRP A 66 1.82 -6.65 14.00
C TRP A 66 1.61 -5.84 15.29
N PRO A 67 2.70 -5.54 16.02
CA PRO A 67 2.69 -4.53 17.08
C PRO A 67 2.25 -3.16 16.53
N SER A 68 1.82 -2.26 17.41
CA SER A 68 1.37 -0.91 17.03
C SER A 68 2.42 -0.07 16.29
N ASN A 69 3.71 -0.34 16.49
CA ASN A 69 4.82 0.32 15.79
C ASN A 69 5.30 -0.46 14.56
N GLY A 70 4.60 -1.53 14.17
CA GLY A 70 5.02 -2.48 13.16
C GLY A 70 6.00 -3.55 13.65
N PRO A 71 6.47 -4.42 12.74
CA PRO A 71 7.46 -5.45 13.02
C PRO A 71 8.82 -4.83 13.42
N THR A 72 9.68 -5.64 14.05
CA THR A 72 10.96 -5.16 14.57
C THR A 72 11.94 -4.90 13.43
N SER A 73 12.54 -3.71 13.36
CA SER A 73 13.58 -3.40 12.37
C SER A 73 14.85 -4.23 12.63
N VAL A 74 15.39 -4.84 11.58
CA VAL A 74 16.62 -5.64 11.60
C VAL A 74 17.81 -4.79 11.18
N TRP A 75 17.74 -4.24 9.96
CA TRP A 75 18.77 -3.36 9.40
C TRP A 75 18.18 -2.48 8.28
N ARG A 76 18.96 -1.48 7.89
CA ARG A 76 18.66 -0.60 6.76
C ARG A 76 19.91 -0.41 5.90
N ALA A 77 19.71 -0.33 4.59
CA ALA A 77 20.72 0.13 3.63
C ALA A 77 20.30 1.46 2.97
N SER A 78 21.30 2.24 2.54
CA SER A 78 21.16 3.53 1.85
C SER A 78 22.23 3.65 0.78
N GLY A 79 22.11 4.63 -0.12
CA GLY A 79 23.03 4.81 -1.25
C GLY A 79 22.79 3.83 -2.40
N LEU A 80 21.60 3.23 -2.45
CA LEU A 80 21.21 2.24 -3.44
C LEU A 80 20.68 2.89 -4.74
N GLY A 81 20.49 4.21 -4.75
CA GLY A 81 19.97 4.97 -5.90
C GLY A 81 18.46 5.08 -5.93
N ALA A 82 17.91 6.04 -6.69
CA ALA A 82 16.49 6.23 -6.85
C ALA A 82 15.86 5.09 -7.68
N GLY A 83 14.61 4.76 -7.39
CA GLY A 83 13.91 3.72 -8.14
C GLY A 83 12.82 2.97 -7.37
N TYR A 84 12.04 2.21 -8.13
CA TYR A 84 10.94 1.37 -7.68
C TYR A 84 11.17 -0.12 -7.95
N SER A 85 12.37 -0.51 -8.37
CA SER A 85 12.78 -1.92 -8.51
C SER A 85 12.52 -2.67 -7.20
N SER A 86 11.78 -3.77 -7.28
CA SER A 86 11.66 -4.69 -6.14
C SER A 86 13.00 -5.39 -5.90
N VAL A 87 13.27 -5.76 -4.65
CA VAL A 87 14.50 -6.48 -4.33
C VAL A 87 14.36 -7.97 -4.65
N VAL A 88 15.49 -8.63 -4.85
CA VAL A 88 15.57 -10.08 -5.01
C VAL A 88 16.48 -10.63 -3.93
N VAL A 89 16.06 -11.69 -3.25
CA VAL A 89 16.82 -12.31 -2.16
C VAL A 89 17.20 -13.71 -2.61
N ALA A 90 18.50 -13.99 -2.77
CA ALA A 90 18.92 -15.31 -3.18
C ALA A 90 20.32 -15.62 -2.66
N ARG A 91 20.54 -16.86 -2.22
CA ARG A 91 21.87 -17.37 -1.85
C ARG A 91 22.61 -16.50 -0.82
N GLY A 92 21.86 -15.97 0.15
CA GLY A 92 22.41 -15.13 1.22
C GLY A 92 22.75 -13.69 0.78
N LEU A 93 22.26 -13.25 -0.37
CA LEU A 93 22.43 -11.89 -0.88
C LEU A 93 21.08 -11.24 -1.19
N VAL A 94 21.06 -9.91 -1.17
CA VAL A 94 19.95 -9.09 -1.65
C VAL A 94 20.42 -8.29 -2.86
N PHE A 95 19.69 -8.37 -3.97
CA PHE A 95 19.98 -7.68 -5.22
C PHE A 95 18.94 -6.60 -5.49
N VAL A 96 19.41 -5.43 -5.94
CA VAL A 96 18.56 -4.27 -6.23
C VAL A 96 19.20 -3.43 -7.33
N THR A 97 18.37 -2.84 -8.19
CA THR A 97 18.83 -1.82 -9.15
C THR A 97 18.42 -0.43 -8.70
N GLY A 98 19.26 0.57 -8.95
CA GLY A 98 18.94 1.97 -8.67
C GLY A 98 19.76 2.95 -9.49
N GLU A 99 19.17 4.11 -9.75
CA GLU A 99 19.75 5.22 -10.50
C GLU A 99 20.48 6.19 -9.55
N ARG A 100 21.69 6.61 -9.95
CA ARG A 100 22.44 7.66 -9.27
C ARG A 100 23.16 8.50 -10.31
N GLN A 101 22.84 9.79 -10.38
CA GLN A 101 23.54 10.75 -11.26
C GLN A 101 23.55 10.30 -12.72
N GLU A 102 22.40 9.84 -13.23
CA GLU A 102 22.21 9.37 -14.61
C GLU A 102 22.94 8.06 -14.93
N GLU A 103 23.45 7.34 -13.92
CA GLU A 103 23.99 6.00 -14.04
C GLU A 103 23.12 4.99 -13.30
N VAL A 104 22.88 3.83 -13.90
CA VAL A 104 22.12 2.74 -13.28
C VAL A 104 23.07 1.69 -12.75
N PHE A 105 22.83 1.26 -11.51
CA PHE A 105 23.64 0.26 -10.83
C PHE A 105 22.83 -0.95 -10.42
N CYS A 106 23.41 -2.14 -10.55
CA CYS A 106 22.99 -3.32 -9.82
C CYS A 106 23.89 -3.47 -8.58
N THR A 107 23.27 -3.61 -7.41
CA THR A 107 23.97 -3.74 -6.13
C THR A 107 23.63 -5.07 -5.49
N ALA A 108 24.65 -5.79 -5.01
CA ALA A 108 24.47 -6.96 -4.15
C ALA A 108 24.84 -6.61 -2.70
N LEU A 109 23.91 -6.86 -1.79
CA LEU A 109 24.08 -6.67 -0.35
C LEU A 109 24.19 -8.01 0.34
N ASP A 110 24.99 -8.07 1.41
CA ASP A 110 24.99 -9.19 2.34
C ASP A 110 23.63 -9.22 3.06
N VAL A 111 22.90 -10.33 2.97
CA VAL A 111 21.55 -10.41 3.55
C VAL A 111 21.57 -10.14 5.05
N THR A 112 22.63 -10.52 5.76
CA THR A 112 22.68 -10.48 7.24
C THR A 112 22.79 -9.07 7.81
N ASN A 113 23.31 -8.12 7.04
CA ASN A 113 23.69 -6.80 7.56
C ASN A 113 23.50 -5.64 6.56
N GLY A 114 23.06 -5.92 5.33
CA GLY A 114 22.79 -4.90 4.32
C GLY A 114 24.01 -4.21 3.75
N LYS A 115 25.25 -4.66 4.07
CA LYS A 115 26.46 -4.05 3.50
C LYS A 115 26.67 -4.51 2.06
N PRO A 116 27.07 -3.59 1.15
CA PRO A 116 27.36 -3.96 -0.22
C PRO A 116 28.55 -4.92 -0.29
N ARG A 117 28.36 -6.01 -1.02
CA ARG A 117 29.40 -6.96 -1.41
C ARG A 117 30.07 -6.52 -2.70
N TRP A 118 29.28 -6.01 -3.63
CA TRP A 118 29.73 -5.37 -4.85
C TRP A 118 28.63 -4.45 -5.39
N ILE A 119 29.05 -3.51 -6.25
CA ILE A 119 28.20 -2.58 -6.98
C ILE A 119 28.71 -2.57 -8.43
N CYS A 120 27.82 -2.78 -9.39
CA CYS A 120 28.15 -2.79 -10.81
C CYS A 120 27.31 -1.74 -11.54
N LYS A 121 27.94 -0.89 -12.37
CA LYS A 121 27.22 -0.03 -13.32
C LYS A 121 26.69 -0.91 -14.46
N ILE A 122 25.40 -0.82 -14.74
CA ILE A 122 24.73 -1.64 -15.75
C ILE A 122 24.17 -0.85 -16.93
N GLY A 123 24.08 0.49 -16.82
CA GLY A 123 23.54 1.35 -17.87
C GLY A 123 23.68 2.84 -17.51
N GLU A 124 23.27 3.68 -18.44
CA GLU A 124 23.20 5.14 -18.30
C GLU A 124 21.77 5.60 -18.57
N SER A 125 21.07 6.02 -17.52
CA SER A 125 19.67 6.43 -17.60
C SER A 125 19.35 7.42 -16.50
N SER A 126 18.57 8.44 -16.85
CA SER A 126 17.94 9.36 -15.88
C SER A 126 16.58 8.86 -15.40
N ARG A 127 16.16 7.65 -15.82
CA ARG A 127 14.88 7.06 -15.43
C ARG A 127 15.00 6.30 -14.12
N HIS A 128 13.91 6.28 -13.35
CA HIS A 128 13.81 5.38 -12.20
C HIS A 128 13.93 3.92 -12.63
N THR A 129 14.65 3.12 -11.85
CA THR A 129 14.69 1.67 -12.05
C THR A 129 13.35 1.05 -11.69
N LEU A 130 12.86 0.14 -12.52
CA LEU A 130 11.54 -0.51 -12.34
C LEU A 130 11.66 -2.04 -12.36
N SER A 131 12.53 -2.57 -13.21
CA SER A 131 12.82 -4.01 -13.30
C SER A 131 13.49 -4.52 -12.04
N ALA A 132 12.98 -5.62 -11.48
CA ALA A 132 13.74 -6.44 -10.53
C ALA A 132 14.76 -7.28 -11.32
N PRO A 133 15.98 -7.49 -10.80
CA PRO A 133 16.92 -8.43 -11.41
C PRO A 133 16.42 -9.87 -11.25
N THR A 134 16.87 -10.79 -12.11
CA THR A 134 16.58 -12.22 -12.02
C THR A 134 17.85 -12.99 -11.74
N VAL A 135 17.85 -13.83 -10.71
CA VAL A 135 18.98 -14.69 -10.32
C VAL A 135 18.73 -16.11 -10.80
N ASP A 136 19.64 -16.65 -11.62
CA ASP A 136 19.68 -18.08 -11.95
C ASP A 136 21.09 -18.61 -11.70
N ARG A 137 21.20 -19.59 -10.79
CA ARG A 137 22.47 -20.22 -10.40
C ARG A 137 23.56 -19.19 -10.03
N ASP A 138 24.55 -19.01 -10.89
CA ASP A 138 25.72 -18.13 -10.72
C ASP A 138 25.65 -16.88 -11.61
N ARG A 139 24.46 -16.56 -12.15
CA ARG A 139 24.19 -15.41 -13.01
C ARG A 139 23.06 -14.53 -12.48
N ILE A 140 23.14 -13.25 -12.86
CA ILE A 140 22.13 -12.23 -12.60
C ILE A 140 21.80 -11.57 -13.94
N TYR A 141 20.53 -11.40 -14.21
CA TYR A 141 20.02 -10.71 -15.39
C TYR A 141 19.30 -9.45 -14.95
N ALA A 142 19.74 -8.29 -15.43
CA ALA A 142 19.18 -7.01 -15.04
C ALA A 142 18.89 -6.16 -16.27
N LEU A 143 17.77 -5.43 -16.23
CA LEU A 143 17.33 -4.51 -17.27
C LEU A 143 17.23 -3.11 -16.67
N ASP A 144 17.79 -2.13 -17.36
CA ASP A 144 17.65 -0.73 -16.96
C ASP A 144 16.42 -0.05 -17.62
N GLY A 145 16.19 1.23 -17.27
CA GLY A 145 15.02 1.96 -17.76
C GLY A 145 15.07 2.31 -19.25
N ASP A 146 16.24 2.31 -19.90
CA ASP A 146 16.41 2.65 -21.31
C ASP A 146 16.59 1.41 -22.20
N GLY A 147 16.64 0.22 -21.62
CA GLY A 147 16.62 -1.05 -22.33
C GLY A 147 17.98 -1.75 -22.41
N ASP A 148 18.95 -1.38 -21.57
CA ASP A 148 20.20 -2.11 -21.43
C ASP A 148 19.98 -3.37 -20.58
N LEU A 149 20.00 -4.52 -21.27
CA LEU A 149 19.95 -5.85 -20.66
C LEU A 149 21.36 -6.37 -20.43
N VAL A 150 21.68 -6.72 -19.19
CA VAL A 150 22.99 -7.25 -18.82
C VAL A 150 22.89 -8.62 -18.19
N CYS A 151 23.96 -9.40 -18.33
CA CYS A 151 24.21 -10.60 -17.56
C CYS A 151 25.47 -10.40 -16.72
N LEU A 152 25.37 -10.64 -15.42
CA LEU A 152 26.44 -10.45 -14.44
C LEU A 152 26.78 -11.78 -13.75
N LYS A 153 28.04 -11.95 -13.33
CA LYS A 153 28.42 -13.02 -12.40
C LYS A 153 27.91 -12.70 -11.00
N LEU A 154 27.19 -13.63 -10.37
CA LEU A 154 26.64 -13.44 -9.02
C LEU A 154 27.71 -13.11 -7.97
N SER A 155 28.87 -13.75 -8.07
CA SER A 155 29.94 -13.65 -7.07
C SER A 155 30.64 -12.28 -7.03
N SER A 156 30.68 -11.56 -8.14
CA SER A 156 31.53 -10.37 -8.31
C SER A 156 30.81 -9.16 -8.91
N GLY A 157 29.65 -9.34 -9.53
CA GLY A 157 29.00 -8.31 -10.32
C GLY A 157 29.70 -8.05 -11.66
N GLU A 158 30.69 -8.87 -12.05
CA GLU A 158 31.37 -8.73 -13.33
C GLU A 158 30.40 -8.99 -14.49
N MET A 159 30.34 -8.06 -15.43
CA MET A 159 29.51 -8.19 -16.62
C MET A 159 30.06 -9.26 -17.55
N VAL A 160 29.20 -10.20 -17.93
CA VAL A 160 29.49 -11.31 -18.85
C VAL A 160 29.15 -10.91 -20.29
N TRP A 161 27.98 -10.32 -20.48
CA TRP A 161 27.52 -9.77 -21.75
C TRP A 161 26.47 -8.68 -21.50
N GLN A 162 26.27 -7.83 -22.51
CA GLN A 162 25.24 -6.78 -22.55
C GLN A 162 24.53 -6.82 -23.90
N LYS A 163 23.27 -6.37 -23.93
CA LYS A 163 22.45 -6.21 -25.13
C LYS A 163 21.51 -5.02 -24.96
N SER A 164 21.43 -4.15 -25.96
CA SER A 164 20.48 -3.05 -26.01
C SER A 164 19.17 -3.49 -26.66
N PHE A 165 18.04 -3.29 -25.98
CA PHE A 165 16.73 -3.53 -26.60
C PHE A 165 16.52 -2.62 -27.81
N LEU A 166 16.98 -1.36 -27.75
CA LEU A 166 16.78 -0.41 -28.84
C LEU A 166 17.70 -0.74 -30.02
N GLU A 167 19.00 -0.84 -29.77
CA GLU A 167 20.00 -0.91 -30.83
C GLU A 167 20.16 -2.33 -31.41
N ASP A 168 20.15 -3.36 -30.56
CA ASP A 168 20.39 -4.74 -31.01
C ASP A 168 19.10 -5.49 -31.39
N LEU A 169 17.96 -5.06 -30.86
CA LEU A 169 16.68 -5.77 -30.97
C LEU A 169 15.56 -4.92 -31.59
N ASN A 170 15.85 -3.69 -32.03
CA ASN A 170 14.87 -2.78 -32.65
C ASN A 170 13.62 -2.57 -31.76
N GLY A 171 13.84 -2.51 -30.45
CA GLY A 171 12.81 -2.40 -29.43
C GLY A 171 12.08 -1.06 -29.48
N ARG A 172 10.87 -1.05 -28.92
CA ARG A 172 9.99 0.12 -28.88
C ARG A 172 9.19 0.11 -27.59
N MET A 173 9.24 1.21 -26.84
CA MET A 173 8.41 1.42 -25.66
C MET A 173 7.07 2.05 -26.00
N MET A 174 5.94 1.45 -25.59
CA MET A 174 4.60 1.96 -25.95
C MET A 174 4.32 3.36 -25.35
N SER A 175 4.84 3.65 -24.16
CA SER A 175 4.45 4.80 -23.34
C SER A 175 5.53 5.89 -23.24
N GLY A 176 6.73 5.62 -23.74
CA GLY A 176 7.91 6.48 -23.54
C GLY A 176 8.41 6.58 -22.09
N ARG A 177 7.88 5.76 -21.15
CA ARG A 177 8.23 5.81 -19.72
C ARG A 177 9.36 4.87 -19.29
N GLY A 178 10.06 4.26 -20.25
CA GLY A 178 11.14 3.31 -20.00
C GLY A 178 10.67 1.87 -19.79
N TYR A 179 11.62 0.94 -19.79
CA TYR A 179 11.38 -0.49 -19.63
C TYR A 179 11.24 -0.87 -18.15
N ALA A 180 10.39 -1.86 -17.87
CA ALA A 180 10.08 -2.27 -16.51
C ALA A 180 9.91 -3.78 -16.30
N GLU A 181 9.85 -4.58 -17.38
CA GLU A 181 9.77 -6.04 -17.21
C GLU A 181 11.01 -6.56 -16.48
N SER A 182 10.81 -7.54 -15.63
CA SER A 182 11.89 -8.33 -15.06
C SER A 182 12.13 -9.54 -15.96
N PRO A 183 13.35 -9.77 -16.49
CA PRO A 183 13.60 -10.85 -17.44
C PRO A 183 13.18 -12.23 -16.90
N LEU A 184 12.67 -13.11 -17.77
CA LEU A 184 12.29 -14.48 -17.41
C LEU A 184 13.40 -15.46 -17.78
N ILE A 185 13.74 -16.38 -16.88
CA ILE A 185 14.59 -17.54 -17.19
C ILE A 185 13.70 -18.78 -17.32
N ASP A 186 13.80 -19.47 -18.45
CA ASP A 186 13.16 -20.77 -18.69
C ASP A 186 14.16 -21.74 -19.33
N GLY A 187 14.71 -22.66 -18.51
CA GLY A 187 15.78 -23.55 -18.91
C GLY A 187 17.04 -22.77 -19.32
N ASP A 188 17.44 -22.89 -20.58
CA ASP A 188 18.59 -22.16 -21.16
C ASP A 188 18.20 -20.82 -21.81
N ARG A 189 16.92 -20.48 -21.79
CA ARG A 189 16.38 -19.27 -22.40
C ARG A 189 16.27 -18.14 -21.38
N LEU A 190 16.70 -16.95 -21.79
CA LEU A 190 16.36 -15.68 -21.19
C LEU A 190 15.35 -14.98 -22.09
N VAL A 191 14.14 -14.76 -21.61
CA VAL A 191 13.00 -14.27 -22.40
C VAL A 191 12.65 -12.85 -21.98
N CYS A 192 12.51 -11.97 -22.97
CA CYS A 192 12.26 -10.55 -22.82
C CYS A 192 11.30 -10.03 -23.89
N THR A 193 10.82 -8.80 -23.71
CA THR A 193 9.84 -8.11 -24.54
C THR A 193 10.40 -6.77 -25.06
N PRO A 194 11.33 -6.73 -26.03
CA PRO A 194 11.82 -5.46 -26.57
C PRO A 194 10.72 -4.59 -27.17
N GLY A 195 9.60 -5.17 -27.60
CA GLY A 195 8.43 -4.43 -28.06
C GLY A 195 8.50 -3.92 -29.50
N GLY A 196 9.54 -4.30 -30.25
CA GLY A 196 9.69 -3.93 -31.65
C GLY A 196 8.65 -4.59 -32.56
N VAL A 197 8.48 -4.07 -33.78
CA VAL A 197 7.56 -4.66 -34.77
C VAL A 197 8.02 -6.06 -35.20
N GLU A 198 9.32 -6.23 -35.44
CA GLU A 198 9.92 -7.52 -35.81
C GLU A 198 10.33 -8.36 -34.58
N THR A 199 10.50 -7.71 -33.43
CA THR A 199 10.95 -8.33 -32.17
C THR A 199 10.09 -7.83 -31.02
N MET A 200 8.83 -8.25 -31.00
CA MET A 200 7.93 -7.98 -29.88
C MET A 200 8.42 -8.72 -28.64
N MET A 201 8.73 -10.01 -28.80
CA MET A 201 9.33 -10.89 -27.80
C MET A 201 10.58 -11.57 -28.37
N VAL A 202 11.53 -11.90 -27.51
CA VAL A 202 12.78 -12.59 -27.87
C VAL A 202 13.13 -13.62 -26.81
N ALA A 203 13.68 -14.77 -27.23
CA ALA A 203 14.48 -15.60 -26.36
C ALA A 203 15.95 -15.50 -26.74
N LEU A 204 16.79 -15.32 -25.72
CA LEU A 204 18.23 -15.30 -25.82
C LEU A 204 18.80 -16.54 -25.14
N ASN A 205 19.94 -17.03 -25.60
CA ASN A 205 20.76 -17.95 -24.83
C ASN A 205 21.21 -17.21 -23.57
N LYS A 206 20.81 -17.67 -22.40
CA LYS A 206 21.07 -16.97 -21.13
C LYS A 206 22.57 -16.82 -20.82
N MET A 207 23.42 -17.67 -21.40
CA MET A 207 24.87 -17.64 -21.15
C MET A 207 25.62 -16.72 -22.11
N THR A 208 25.16 -16.58 -23.35
CA THR A 208 25.88 -15.84 -24.41
C THR A 208 25.19 -14.55 -24.85
N GLY A 209 23.89 -14.40 -24.58
CA GLY A 209 23.07 -13.30 -25.10
C GLY A 209 22.72 -13.45 -26.59
N GLU A 210 23.07 -14.57 -27.23
CA GLU A 210 22.71 -14.82 -28.64
C GLU A 210 21.22 -15.07 -28.79
N VAL A 211 20.63 -14.59 -29.88
CA VAL A 211 19.20 -14.77 -30.14
C VAL A 211 18.91 -16.22 -30.53
N LEU A 212 17.98 -16.85 -29.82
CA LEU A 212 17.46 -18.18 -30.12
C LEU A 212 16.26 -18.10 -31.07
N TRP A 213 15.30 -17.21 -30.76
CA TRP A 213 14.16 -16.90 -31.61
C TRP A 213 13.61 -15.51 -31.33
N ARG A 214 12.82 -14.98 -32.27
CA ARG A 214 12.11 -13.69 -32.18
C ARG A 214 10.65 -13.89 -32.56
N THR A 215 9.78 -13.11 -31.95
CA THR A 215 8.35 -13.10 -32.25
C THR A 215 7.95 -11.73 -32.78
N SER A 216 7.33 -11.72 -33.96
CA SER A 216 6.43 -10.65 -34.38
C SER A 216 4.99 -11.04 -34.05
N ILE A 217 4.13 -10.05 -33.81
CA ILE A 217 2.70 -10.29 -33.53
C ILE A 217 1.87 -9.71 -34.68
N PRO A 218 0.74 -10.35 -35.05
CA PRO A 218 -0.21 -9.77 -35.99
C PRO A 218 -0.95 -8.59 -35.36
N ASP A 219 -1.77 -7.90 -36.16
CA ASP A 219 -2.76 -6.97 -35.59
C ASP A 219 -3.80 -7.77 -34.79
N ILE A 220 -3.89 -7.50 -33.49
CA ILE A 220 -4.80 -8.16 -32.55
C ILE A 220 -5.97 -7.27 -32.13
N GLY A 221 -6.08 -6.04 -32.66
CA GLY A 221 -7.20 -5.14 -32.40
C GLY A 221 -6.81 -3.66 -32.30
N PRO A 222 -7.81 -2.75 -32.32
CA PRO A 222 -7.58 -1.32 -32.49
C PRO A 222 -7.16 -0.59 -31.21
N LEU A 223 -7.29 -1.21 -30.03
CA LEU A 223 -6.99 -0.57 -28.75
C LEU A 223 -5.48 -0.63 -28.44
N GLY A 224 -5.01 0.33 -27.63
CA GLY A 224 -3.61 0.40 -27.22
C GLY A 224 -2.66 0.92 -28.31
N VAL A 225 -1.35 0.79 -28.05
CA VAL A 225 -0.26 1.27 -28.90
C VAL A 225 0.82 0.19 -28.96
N ASP A 226 1.38 -0.09 -30.13
CA ASP A 226 2.47 -1.07 -30.25
C ASP A 226 3.67 -0.71 -29.38
N GLY A 227 4.25 -1.72 -28.76
CA GLY A 227 5.46 -1.58 -27.95
C GLY A 227 5.46 -2.46 -26.71
N HIS A 228 6.60 -2.44 -26.02
CA HIS A 228 6.77 -2.95 -24.67
C HIS A 228 5.78 -2.29 -23.72
N SER A 229 5.34 -3.06 -22.72
CA SER A 229 4.62 -2.55 -21.56
C SER A 229 5.25 -3.06 -20.27
N PHE A 230 4.87 -2.49 -19.14
CA PHE A 230 5.53 -2.71 -17.86
C PHE A 230 5.43 -4.13 -17.26
N PRO A 231 4.37 -4.93 -17.50
CA PRO A 231 4.20 -6.22 -16.84
C PRO A 231 5.36 -7.15 -17.11
N SER A 232 5.72 -7.90 -16.08
CA SER A 232 6.64 -9.02 -16.23
C SER A 232 5.87 -10.27 -16.63
N MET A 233 6.35 -10.97 -17.66
CA MET A 233 5.71 -12.17 -18.21
C MET A 233 5.63 -13.32 -17.19
N VAL A 234 4.69 -14.23 -17.43
CA VAL A 234 4.51 -15.51 -16.72
C VAL A 234 4.41 -16.64 -17.73
N ALA A 235 4.63 -17.88 -17.30
CA ALA A 235 4.54 -19.05 -18.17
C ALA A 235 3.41 -19.99 -17.72
N THR A 236 2.76 -20.64 -18.68
CA THR A 236 1.83 -21.74 -18.42
C THR A 236 1.96 -22.82 -19.49
N GLU A 237 1.38 -23.99 -19.28
CA GLU A 237 1.36 -25.10 -20.23
C GLU A 237 -0.07 -25.59 -20.45
N VAL A 238 -0.50 -25.63 -21.71
CA VAL A 238 -1.86 -26.04 -22.11
C VAL A 238 -1.76 -26.94 -23.33
N GLY A 239 -2.39 -28.12 -23.29
CA GLY A 239 -2.33 -29.07 -24.39
C GLY A 239 -0.91 -29.54 -24.76
N GLY A 240 0.03 -29.52 -23.80
CA GLY A 240 1.44 -29.83 -24.04
C GLY A 240 2.25 -28.69 -24.67
N ILE A 241 1.66 -27.51 -24.84
CA ILE A 241 2.32 -26.31 -25.36
C ILE A 241 2.64 -25.40 -24.17
N ARG A 242 3.94 -25.34 -23.81
CA ARG A 242 4.44 -24.32 -22.88
C ARG A 242 4.46 -22.97 -23.59
N GLN A 243 3.88 -21.96 -22.96
CA GLN A 243 3.70 -20.64 -23.55
C GLN A 243 3.97 -19.53 -22.53
N TYR A 244 4.45 -18.40 -23.03
CA TYR A 244 4.59 -17.17 -22.26
C TYR A 244 3.38 -16.29 -22.46
N VAL A 245 2.80 -15.86 -21.35
CA VAL A 245 1.71 -14.89 -21.29
C VAL A 245 2.30 -13.55 -20.94
N GLN A 246 2.14 -12.57 -21.83
CA GLN A 246 2.70 -11.24 -21.65
C GLN A 246 1.70 -10.16 -22.05
N PHE A 247 1.63 -9.09 -21.29
CA PHE A 247 0.79 -7.95 -21.62
C PHE A 247 1.63 -6.84 -22.26
N VAL A 248 1.53 -6.74 -23.58
CA VAL A 248 2.21 -5.74 -24.41
C VAL A 248 1.30 -4.55 -24.67
N GLY A 249 1.79 -3.52 -25.36
CA GLY A 249 1.02 -2.29 -25.55
C GLY A 249 -0.25 -2.41 -26.39
N ARG A 250 -0.36 -3.47 -27.21
CA ARG A 250 -1.58 -3.80 -27.96
C ARG A 250 -2.50 -4.78 -27.24
N GLY A 251 -2.07 -5.45 -26.18
CA GLY A 251 -2.91 -6.45 -25.52
C GLY A 251 -2.13 -7.54 -24.82
N VAL A 252 -2.88 -8.51 -24.30
CA VAL A 252 -2.30 -9.73 -23.73
C VAL A 252 -2.05 -10.70 -24.87
N ILE A 253 -0.86 -11.30 -24.92
CA ILE A 253 -0.46 -12.24 -25.95
C ILE A 253 0.04 -13.55 -25.34
N GLY A 254 -0.16 -14.64 -26.08
CA GLY A 254 0.46 -15.94 -25.85
C GLY A 254 1.51 -16.25 -26.92
N VAL A 255 2.70 -16.68 -26.51
CA VAL A 255 3.81 -17.05 -27.40
C VAL A 255 4.37 -18.41 -27.00
N ALA A 256 4.55 -19.31 -27.96
CA ALA A 256 5.12 -20.64 -27.72
C ALA A 256 6.57 -20.54 -27.23
N ALA A 257 6.91 -21.30 -26.18
CA ALA A 257 8.20 -21.17 -25.50
C ALA A 257 9.37 -21.80 -26.28
N ASP A 258 9.08 -22.79 -27.12
CA ASP A 258 10.05 -23.58 -27.87
C ASP A 258 10.62 -22.81 -29.07
N ASP A 259 9.76 -22.18 -29.86
CA ASP A 259 10.10 -21.58 -31.16
C ASP A 259 9.71 -20.10 -31.30
N GLY A 260 8.99 -19.52 -30.33
CA GLY A 260 8.57 -18.12 -30.38
C GLY A 260 7.38 -17.84 -31.30
N ARG A 261 6.64 -18.87 -31.74
CA ARG A 261 5.44 -18.68 -32.56
C ARG A 261 4.34 -17.98 -31.75
N PHE A 262 3.72 -16.98 -32.35
CA PHE A 262 2.51 -16.35 -31.80
C PHE A 262 1.36 -17.36 -31.74
N LEU A 263 0.68 -17.43 -30.59
CA LEU A 263 -0.44 -18.35 -30.36
C LEU A 263 -1.78 -17.61 -30.37
N TRP A 264 -1.90 -16.53 -29.59
CA TRP A 264 -3.16 -15.81 -29.42
C TRP A 264 -2.95 -14.39 -28.90
N GLY A 265 -4.00 -13.56 -29.01
CA GLY A 265 -4.01 -12.18 -28.50
C GLY A 265 -5.39 -11.73 -27.99
N TYR A 266 -5.41 -10.84 -27.01
CA TYR A 266 -6.61 -10.27 -26.39
C TYR A 266 -6.45 -8.76 -26.17
N ASN A 267 -7.32 -7.94 -26.78
CA ASN A 267 -7.15 -6.48 -26.92
C ASN A 267 -8.04 -5.63 -25.99
N ASP A 268 -9.10 -6.20 -25.40
CA ASP A 268 -10.18 -5.42 -24.77
C ASP A 268 -9.76 -4.64 -23.51
N LEU A 269 -8.63 -5.01 -22.90
CA LEU A 269 -8.05 -4.32 -21.73
C LEU A 269 -7.01 -3.24 -22.10
N SER A 270 -6.72 -3.02 -23.39
CA SER A 270 -5.62 -2.17 -23.85
C SER A 270 -5.93 -0.66 -23.76
N LYS A 271 -6.05 -0.13 -22.54
CA LYS A 271 -6.27 1.30 -22.26
C LYS A 271 -5.16 1.87 -21.38
N GLY A 272 -4.63 3.02 -21.78
CA GLY A 272 -3.59 3.70 -21.01
C GLY A 272 -2.29 2.91 -20.96
N ILE A 273 -1.72 2.77 -19.76
CA ILE A 273 -0.47 2.06 -19.52
C ILE A 273 -0.81 0.73 -18.84
N HIS A 274 -0.24 -0.37 -19.33
CA HIS A 274 -0.45 -1.69 -18.72
C HIS A 274 0.66 -1.90 -17.69
N ILE A 275 0.29 -2.38 -16.50
CA ILE A 275 1.19 -2.46 -15.34
C ILE A 275 1.10 -3.81 -14.62
N PRO A 276 -0.10 -4.38 -14.38
CA PRO A 276 -0.19 -5.63 -13.61
C PRO A 276 0.34 -6.84 -14.38
N THR A 277 1.21 -7.63 -13.73
CA THR A 277 1.55 -9.00 -14.19
C THR A 277 0.28 -9.87 -14.23
N PRO A 278 0.01 -10.58 -15.34
CA PRO A 278 -1.07 -11.57 -15.42
C PRO A 278 -0.97 -12.65 -14.32
N VAL A 279 -2.11 -13.16 -13.90
CA VAL A 279 -2.21 -14.28 -12.96
C VAL A 279 -2.63 -15.52 -13.74
N VAL A 280 -1.90 -16.64 -13.57
CA VAL A 280 -2.19 -17.89 -14.27
C VAL A 280 -2.49 -19.02 -13.30
N ARG A 281 -3.41 -19.90 -13.70
CA ARG A 281 -3.68 -21.20 -13.07
C ARG A 281 -4.01 -22.18 -14.16
N ASP A 282 -3.12 -23.14 -14.41
CA ASP A 282 -3.31 -24.13 -15.47
C ASP A 282 -3.68 -23.44 -16.80
N ASN A 283 -4.87 -23.69 -17.34
CA ASN A 283 -5.35 -23.08 -18.57
C ASN A 283 -6.15 -21.78 -18.38
N LEU A 284 -6.17 -21.21 -17.18
CA LEU A 284 -6.83 -19.94 -16.88
C LEU A 284 -5.81 -18.80 -16.80
N VAL A 285 -6.12 -17.69 -17.45
CA VAL A 285 -5.34 -16.45 -17.43
C VAL A 285 -6.23 -15.31 -16.97
N PHE A 286 -5.98 -14.80 -15.77
CA PHE A 286 -6.65 -13.61 -15.26
C PHE A 286 -5.79 -12.36 -15.47
N VAL A 287 -6.39 -11.34 -16.08
CA VAL A 287 -5.72 -10.09 -16.44
C VAL A 287 -6.55 -8.91 -16.00
N ALA A 288 -5.87 -7.86 -15.54
CA ALA A 288 -6.51 -6.62 -15.14
C ALA A 288 -5.67 -5.43 -15.60
N ASN A 289 -6.34 -4.31 -15.85
CA ASN A 289 -5.67 -3.06 -16.16
C ASN A 289 -6.45 -1.87 -15.59
N GLY A 290 -5.72 -0.81 -15.25
CA GLY A 290 -6.26 0.42 -14.70
C GLY A 290 -6.94 1.27 -15.76
N TYR A 291 -7.04 2.58 -15.51
CA TYR A 291 -7.61 3.55 -16.46
C TYR A 291 -9.04 3.20 -16.90
N ASN A 292 -9.80 2.58 -15.99
CA ASN A 292 -11.13 2.07 -16.22
C ASN A 292 -11.20 1.01 -17.35
N ALA A 293 -10.10 0.29 -17.61
CA ALA A 293 -10.09 -0.84 -18.53
C ALA A 293 -10.93 -1.99 -17.99
N GLY A 294 -10.63 -2.47 -16.79
CA GLY A 294 -11.36 -3.59 -16.18
C GLY A 294 -10.46 -4.78 -15.89
N SER A 295 -11.06 -5.97 -15.92
CA SER A 295 -10.36 -7.25 -15.84
C SER A 295 -11.13 -8.33 -16.58
N ALA A 296 -10.44 -9.39 -16.97
CA ALA A 296 -11.02 -10.53 -17.67
C ALA A 296 -10.38 -11.83 -17.18
N LEU A 297 -11.16 -12.91 -17.24
CA LEU A 297 -10.63 -14.27 -17.15
C LEU A 297 -10.71 -14.89 -18.54
N LEU A 298 -9.57 -15.36 -19.02
CA LEU A 298 -9.44 -16.08 -20.28
C LEU A 298 -9.21 -17.56 -19.98
N ARG A 299 -9.85 -18.43 -20.76
CA ARG A 299 -9.60 -19.88 -20.78
C ARG A 299 -8.88 -20.22 -22.07
N LEU A 300 -7.75 -20.90 -21.93
CA LEU A 300 -6.95 -21.39 -23.03
C LEU A 300 -7.33 -22.83 -23.32
N GLU A 301 -7.52 -23.18 -24.59
CA GLU A 301 -7.83 -24.54 -25.01
C GLU A 301 -6.96 -24.91 -26.22
N PRO A 302 -6.46 -26.16 -26.32
CA PRO A 302 -5.77 -26.59 -27.52
C PRO A 302 -6.72 -26.62 -28.72
N ASP A 303 -6.32 -26.02 -29.83
CA ASP A 303 -7.10 -25.99 -31.08
C ASP A 303 -7.09 -27.34 -31.84
N GLY A 304 -6.25 -28.29 -31.40
CA GLY A 304 -6.05 -29.60 -32.04
C GLY A 304 -5.07 -29.60 -33.22
N GLU A 305 -4.58 -28.44 -33.65
CA GLU A 305 -3.62 -28.25 -34.75
C GLU A 305 -2.26 -27.72 -34.26
N GLY A 306 -2.06 -27.69 -32.94
CA GLY A 306 -0.81 -27.23 -32.32
C GLY A 306 -0.79 -25.73 -32.01
N GLY A 307 -1.94 -25.07 -31.98
CA GLY A 307 -2.15 -23.74 -31.43
C GLY A 307 -3.06 -23.77 -30.19
N ILE A 308 -3.57 -22.60 -29.85
CA ILE A 308 -4.35 -22.35 -28.63
C ILE A 308 -5.50 -21.40 -28.99
N ASP A 309 -6.73 -21.86 -28.74
CA ASP A 309 -7.93 -21.02 -28.74
C ASP A 309 -8.10 -20.34 -27.38
N VAL A 310 -8.75 -19.18 -27.39
CA VAL A 310 -8.98 -18.35 -26.19
C VAL A 310 -10.45 -17.99 -26.06
N ASP A 311 -11.05 -18.45 -24.98
CA ASP A 311 -12.41 -18.09 -24.58
C ASP A 311 -12.37 -17.05 -23.46
N GLU A 312 -13.09 -15.93 -23.65
CA GLU A 312 -13.38 -15.02 -22.53
C GLU A 312 -14.44 -15.66 -21.63
N VAL A 313 -14.05 -16.11 -20.44
CA VAL A 313 -14.97 -16.67 -19.45
C VAL A 313 -15.85 -15.57 -18.87
N TYR A 314 -15.25 -14.42 -18.54
CA TYR A 314 -15.97 -13.21 -18.15
C TYR A 314 -15.13 -11.96 -18.35
N PHE A 315 -15.83 -10.82 -18.43
CA PHE A 315 -15.26 -9.47 -18.35
C PHE A 315 -15.90 -8.66 -17.22
N LEU A 316 -15.07 -8.06 -16.37
CA LEU A 316 -15.48 -7.10 -15.35
C LEU A 316 -15.11 -5.69 -15.79
N ARG A 317 -16.11 -4.81 -15.90
CA ARG A 317 -15.89 -3.38 -16.17
C ARG A 317 -15.00 -2.74 -15.09
N GLY A 318 -14.29 -1.66 -15.44
CA GLY A 318 -13.35 -0.98 -14.54
C GLY A 318 -13.91 -0.51 -13.19
N ASN A 319 -15.21 -0.21 -13.10
CA ASN A 319 -15.86 0.10 -11.81
C ASN A 319 -16.10 -1.14 -10.92
N ARG A 320 -16.08 -2.36 -11.48
CA ARG A 320 -16.21 -3.63 -10.76
C ARG A 320 -14.87 -4.09 -10.23
N PHE A 321 -13.89 -4.30 -11.11
CA PHE A 321 -12.51 -4.56 -10.72
C PHE A 321 -11.55 -4.08 -11.81
N GLN A 322 -10.44 -3.50 -11.37
CA GLN A 322 -9.34 -2.99 -12.15
C GLN A 322 -8.16 -2.85 -11.19
N ASN A 323 -6.96 -3.10 -11.68
CA ASN A 323 -5.72 -2.98 -10.91
C ASN A 323 -4.75 -2.07 -11.68
N HIS A 324 -4.04 -1.21 -10.96
CA HIS A 324 -3.12 -0.25 -11.56
C HIS A 324 -1.68 -0.59 -11.15
N HIS A 325 -1.04 0.19 -10.27
CA HIS A 325 0.23 -0.25 -9.68
C HIS A 325 -0.01 -1.26 -8.55
N GLY A 326 0.93 -2.20 -8.41
CA GLY A 326 1.04 -3.07 -7.24
C GLY A 326 0.56 -4.52 -7.43
N GLY A 327 -0.09 -4.83 -8.55
CA GLY A 327 -0.40 -6.21 -8.93
C GLY A 327 -1.49 -6.88 -8.08
N MET A 328 -1.60 -8.19 -8.25
CA MET A 328 -2.68 -9.04 -7.75
C MET A 328 -2.12 -10.43 -7.43
N VAL A 329 -2.51 -11.05 -6.33
CA VAL A 329 -2.06 -12.38 -5.90
C VAL A 329 -3.22 -13.38 -5.86
N LEU A 330 -2.99 -14.62 -6.27
CA LEU A 330 -3.95 -15.71 -6.23
C LEU A 330 -3.67 -16.60 -5.01
N VAL A 331 -4.63 -16.74 -4.11
CA VAL A 331 -4.53 -17.54 -2.88
C VAL A 331 -5.79 -18.38 -2.74
N GLY A 332 -5.64 -19.71 -2.73
CA GLY A 332 -6.79 -20.61 -2.93
C GLY A 332 -7.55 -20.18 -4.18
N ASP A 333 -8.88 -20.21 -4.19
CA ASP A 333 -9.67 -19.83 -5.38
C ASP A 333 -9.93 -18.33 -5.55
N HIS A 334 -9.17 -17.48 -4.85
CA HIS A 334 -9.44 -16.06 -4.75
C HIS A 334 -8.26 -15.20 -5.17
N ILE A 335 -8.55 -14.13 -5.91
CA ILE A 335 -7.60 -13.08 -6.23
C ILE A 335 -7.74 -11.95 -5.21
N TYR A 336 -6.60 -11.51 -4.71
CA TYR A 336 -6.46 -10.35 -3.84
C TYR A 336 -5.63 -9.27 -4.52
N GLY A 337 -6.03 -8.00 -4.36
CA GLY A 337 -5.26 -6.88 -4.88
C GLY A 337 -5.90 -5.53 -4.60
N GLY A 338 -5.21 -4.46 -4.98
CA GLY A 338 -5.72 -3.10 -4.93
C GLY A 338 -6.67 -2.79 -6.08
N HIS A 339 -7.80 -2.16 -5.77
CA HIS A 339 -8.78 -1.70 -6.74
C HIS A 339 -8.82 -0.16 -6.85
N GLY A 340 -9.34 0.31 -8.00
CA GLY A 340 -9.87 1.66 -8.16
C GLY A 340 -8.86 2.65 -8.72
N SER A 341 -7.88 2.21 -9.51
CA SER A 341 -6.84 3.04 -10.16
C SER A 341 -6.28 4.14 -9.26
N ASN A 342 -5.10 3.90 -8.66
CA ASN A 342 -4.49 4.81 -7.70
C ASN A 342 -5.34 5.05 -6.43
N ASN A 343 -6.20 4.10 -6.06
CA ASN A 343 -6.93 4.11 -4.79
C ASN A 343 -6.54 2.96 -3.85
N GLY A 344 -5.95 1.87 -4.38
CA GLY A 344 -5.39 0.79 -3.56
C GLY A 344 -6.41 0.09 -2.67
N LEU A 345 -7.70 0.07 -3.06
CA LEU A 345 -8.78 -0.49 -2.25
C LEU A 345 -8.58 -2.02 -2.12
N PRO A 346 -8.31 -2.57 -0.92
CA PRO A 346 -8.20 -4.01 -0.76
C PRO A 346 -9.47 -4.70 -1.27
N THR A 347 -9.29 -5.64 -2.19
CA THR A 347 -10.38 -6.35 -2.84
C THR A 347 -10.05 -7.83 -2.93
N CYS A 348 -11.04 -8.66 -2.64
CA CYS A 348 -11.06 -10.10 -2.87
C CYS A 348 -12.13 -10.43 -3.89
N LEU A 349 -11.79 -11.25 -4.89
CA LEU A 349 -12.74 -11.82 -5.82
C LEU A 349 -12.47 -13.30 -6.05
N GLU A 350 -13.52 -14.05 -6.38
CA GLU A 350 -13.44 -15.45 -6.78
C GLU A 350 -12.94 -15.55 -8.23
N LEU A 351 -11.88 -16.34 -8.47
CA LEU A 351 -11.20 -16.41 -9.76
C LEU A 351 -12.13 -16.86 -10.88
N GLU A 352 -12.88 -17.94 -10.71
CA GLU A 352 -13.61 -18.55 -11.82
C GLU A 352 -14.90 -17.80 -12.20
N THR A 353 -15.47 -17.02 -11.29
CA THR A 353 -16.77 -16.36 -11.49
C THR A 353 -16.66 -14.85 -11.63
N GLY A 354 -15.54 -14.25 -11.22
CA GLY A 354 -15.38 -12.79 -11.14
C GLY A 354 -16.22 -12.14 -10.04
N ARG A 355 -16.82 -12.94 -9.14
CA ARG A 355 -17.63 -12.44 -8.03
C ARG A 355 -16.73 -11.73 -7.02
N ILE A 356 -16.96 -10.44 -6.84
CA ILE A 356 -16.33 -9.66 -5.76
C ILE A 356 -16.88 -10.18 -4.44
N ILE A 357 -16.02 -10.73 -3.59
CA ILE A 357 -16.43 -11.20 -2.26
C ILE A 357 -16.47 -10.03 -1.29
N TRP A 358 -15.38 -9.27 -1.25
CA TRP A 358 -15.33 -8.02 -0.50
C TRP A 358 -14.41 -7.02 -1.19
N LYS A 359 -14.72 -5.75 -0.94
CA LYS A 359 -13.97 -4.57 -1.37
C LYS A 359 -14.08 -3.55 -0.25
N ARG A 360 -12.96 -3.03 0.24
CA ARG A 360 -12.94 -2.10 1.38
C ARG A 360 -12.01 -0.93 1.12
N ARG A 361 -12.21 0.15 1.88
CA ARG A 361 -11.15 1.14 2.11
C ARG A 361 -10.18 0.51 3.09
N GLY A 362 -8.93 0.37 2.69
CA GLY A 362 -7.87 -0.01 3.63
C GLY A 362 -7.18 1.22 4.22
N PRO A 363 -6.19 1.02 5.10
CA PRO A 363 -5.64 2.07 5.96
C PRO A 363 -4.71 3.08 5.24
N GLY A 364 -4.32 2.81 3.99
CA GLY A 364 -3.44 3.70 3.22
C GLY A 364 -4.12 4.29 1.98
N VAL A 365 -3.36 5.11 1.25
CA VAL A 365 -3.85 5.86 0.08
C VAL A 365 -2.96 5.66 -1.14
N GLY A 366 -3.54 5.87 -2.33
CA GLY A 366 -2.87 5.64 -3.61
C GLY A 366 -2.89 4.16 -4.03
N SER A 367 -2.15 3.80 -5.06
CA SER A 367 -2.01 2.38 -5.48
C SER A 367 -1.41 1.52 -4.37
N ALA A 368 -1.51 0.19 -4.47
CA ALA A 368 -0.95 -0.68 -3.43
C ALA A 368 -0.40 -2.00 -3.98
N ALA A 369 0.85 -2.27 -3.61
CA ALA A 369 1.54 -3.52 -3.92
C ALA A 369 1.19 -4.62 -2.94
N VAL A 370 0.93 -5.82 -3.46
CA VAL A 370 0.51 -6.98 -2.67
C VAL A 370 1.49 -8.15 -2.80
N LEU A 371 1.73 -8.81 -1.68
CA LEU A 371 2.40 -10.09 -1.54
C LEU A 371 1.60 -10.95 -0.56
N TYR A 372 1.58 -12.26 -0.74
CA TYR A 372 1.05 -13.22 0.24
C TYR A 372 2.18 -13.95 0.96
N ALA A 373 2.04 -14.15 2.27
CA ALA A 373 2.84 -15.07 3.06
C ALA A 373 2.07 -15.51 4.31
N ASP A 374 2.14 -16.81 4.66
CA ASP A 374 1.60 -17.38 5.90
C ASP A 374 0.18 -16.88 6.28
N ASP A 375 -0.79 -17.10 5.39
CA ASP A 375 -2.20 -16.70 5.54
C ASP A 375 -2.47 -15.18 5.58
N HIS A 376 -1.48 -14.35 5.26
CA HIS A 376 -1.62 -12.90 5.26
C HIS A 376 -1.15 -12.26 3.95
N LEU A 377 -1.77 -11.13 3.64
CA LEU A 377 -1.40 -10.21 2.60
C LEU A 377 -0.55 -9.09 3.21
N TYR A 378 0.64 -8.89 2.65
CA TYR A 378 1.50 -7.75 2.91
C TYR A 378 1.16 -6.69 1.87
N PHE A 379 0.46 -5.66 2.32
CA PHE A 379 -0.17 -4.68 1.46
C PHE A 379 0.48 -3.32 1.64
N ARG A 380 1.33 -2.92 0.70
CA ARG A 380 2.07 -1.66 0.74
C ARG A 380 1.38 -0.61 -0.11
N TYR A 381 0.90 0.44 0.52
CA TYR A 381 0.31 1.59 -0.14
C TYR A 381 1.36 2.54 -0.73
N GLN A 382 0.93 3.29 -1.73
CA GLN A 382 1.74 4.30 -2.41
C GLN A 382 2.22 5.39 -1.47
N ASN A 383 1.46 5.78 -0.44
CA ASN A 383 1.95 6.72 0.57
C ASN A 383 3.02 6.13 1.53
N GLY A 384 3.39 4.86 1.34
CA GLY A 384 4.38 4.13 2.13
C GLY A 384 3.84 3.51 3.42
N LEU A 385 2.52 3.58 3.66
CA LEU A 385 1.88 2.80 4.71
C LEU A 385 1.88 1.32 4.33
N VAL A 386 2.20 0.45 5.28
CA VAL A 386 2.17 -1.00 5.08
C VAL A 386 1.12 -1.58 6.01
N ALA A 387 0.29 -2.47 5.48
CA ALA A 387 -0.73 -3.19 6.21
C ALA A 387 -0.51 -4.70 6.13
N LEU A 388 -0.75 -5.38 7.24
CA LEU A 388 -0.92 -6.83 7.27
C LEU A 388 -2.42 -7.13 7.25
N ILE A 389 -2.90 -7.86 6.26
CA ILE A 389 -4.33 -8.17 6.09
C ILE A 389 -4.47 -9.69 6.05
N GLU A 390 -5.41 -10.29 6.78
CA GLU A 390 -5.69 -11.72 6.68
C GLU A 390 -6.16 -12.06 5.26
N ALA A 391 -5.59 -13.10 4.64
CA ALA A 391 -5.99 -13.59 3.32
C ALA A 391 -7.28 -14.43 3.42
N ASN A 392 -8.33 -13.82 3.95
CA ASN A 392 -9.59 -14.49 4.28
C ASN A 392 -10.66 -14.18 3.21
N PRO A 393 -11.19 -15.21 2.52
CA PRO A 393 -12.17 -15.00 1.47
C PRO A 393 -13.58 -14.70 2.01
N GLU A 394 -13.83 -14.77 3.31
CA GLU A 394 -15.15 -14.46 3.89
C GLU A 394 -15.27 -12.99 4.27
N SER A 395 -14.17 -12.38 4.74
CA SER A 395 -14.18 -11.00 5.23
C SER A 395 -12.79 -10.36 5.19
N TYR A 396 -12.75 -9.04 5.00
CA TYR A 396 -11.54 -8.24 5.18
C TYR A 396 -11.21 -8.14 6.67
N ARG A 397 -9.97 -8.45 7.06
CA ARG A 397 -9.49 -8.34 8.44
C ARG A 397 -8.09 -7.74 8.49
N LEU A 398 -7.97 -6.54 9.07
CA LEU A 398 -6.70 -5.85 9.25
C LEU A 398 -6.00 -6.40 10.50
N LYS A 399 -4.71 -6.74 10.37
CA LYS A 399 -3.88 -7.36 11.41
C LYS A 399 -2.72 -6.47 11.87
N GLY A 400 -2.81 -5.18 11.56
CA GLY A 400 -1.84 -4.17 11.95
C GLY A 400 -1.26 -3.42 10.78
N THR A 401 -0.68 -2.27 11.09
CA THR A 401 -0.11 -1.34 10.12
C THR A 401 1.16 -0.72 10.68
N PHE A 402 1.99 -0.18 9.79
CA PHE A 402 3.01 0.78 10.18
C PHE A 402 3.36 1.69 9.01
N GLN A 403 3.86 2.88 9.33
CA GLN A 403 4.36 3.84 8.35
C GLN A 403 5.85 3.59 8.11
N LEU A 404 6.23 3.37 6.86
CA LEU A 404 7.65 3.27 6.50
C LEU A 404 8.33 4.65 6.70
N PRO A 405 9.52 4.74 7.32
CA PRO A 405 10.10 6.05 7.60
C PRO A 405 10.58 6.77 6.34
N GLY A 406 10.30 8.08 6.27
CA GLY A 406 10.73 8.94 5.15
C GLY A 406 9.85 8.86 3.90
N THR A 407 8.69 8.22 3.98
CA THR A 407 7.72 8.13 2.88
C THR A 407 6.68 9.26 2.89
N GLY A 408 5.77 9.24 1.93
CA GLY A 408 4.75 10.27 1.68
C GLY A 408 4.67 10.74 0.22
N GLY A 409 5.45 10.11 -0.67
CA GLY A 409 5.43 10.27 -2.13
C GLY A 409 4.98 8.99 -2.82
N ASP A 410 5.59 8.65 -3.97
CA ASP A 410 5.28 7.43 -4.71
C ASP A 410 6.08 6.23 -4.17
N SER A 411 5.42 5.29 -3.48
CA SER A 411 6.04 4.07 -2.94
C SER A 411 5.56 2.82 -3.69
N TRP A 412 6.16 2.52 -4.86
CA TRP A 412 5.64 1.46 -5.75
C TRP A 412 6.42 0.13 -5.75
N ALA A 413 7.60 0.05 -5.11
CA ALA A 413 8.34 -1.21 -5.11
C ALA A 413 7.56 -2.31 -4.35
N HIS A 414 7.52 -3.53 -4.90
CA HIS A 414 6.80 -4.61 -4.26
C HIS A 414 7.48 -5.04 -2.96
N PRO A 415 6.71 -5.32 -1.89
CA PRO A 415 7.25 -5.94 -0.68
C PRO A 415 7.78 -7.35 -1.00
N VAL A 416 8.79 -7.79 -0.26
CA VAL A 416 9.35 -9.15 -0.35
C VAL A 416 9.41 -9.76 1.04
N VAL A 417 8.98 -11.02 1.17
CA VAL A 417 9.14 -11.80 2.40
C VAL A 417 10.02 -12.99 2.08
N ALA A 418 11.22 -13.00 2.66
CA ALA A 418 12.23 -14.03 2.48
C ALA A 418 13.11 -14.18 3.74
N ASN A 419 13.45 -15.40 4.12
CA ASN A 419 14.24 -15.72 5.31
C ASN A 419 13.66 -15.12 6.62
N GLY A 420 12.34 -15.11 6.77
CA GLY A 420 11.62 -14.61 7.94
C GLY A 420 11.59 -13.08 8.02
N TRP A 421 12.08 -12.39 6.99
CA TRP A 421 12.21 -10.94 6.96
C TRP A 421 11.37 -10.31 5.85
N LEU A 422 10.79 -9.16 6.16
CA LEU A 422 10.09 -8.28 5.24
C LEU A 422 11.06 -7.20 4.72
N TYR A 423 11.28 -7.16 3.41
CA TYR A 423 12.13 -6.18 2.73
C TYR A 423 11.25 -5.14 2.01
N LEU A 424 11.50 -3.87 2.30
CA LEU A 424 10.75 -2.73 1.78
C LEU A 424 11.69 -1.70 1.16
N ARG A 425 11.68 -1.65 -0.17
CA ARG A 425 12.48 -0.72 -0.97
C ARG A 425 11.78 0.62 -1.12
N GLU A 426 12.43 1.70 -0.67
CA GLU A 426 11.93 3.07 -0.77
C GLU A 426 13.02 3.99 -1.33
N GLN A 427 12.89 4.36 -2.61
CA GLN A 427 13.84 5.25 -3.29
C GLN A 427 15.28 4.84 -3.03
N ASP A 428 16.11 5.64 -2.36
CA ASP A 428 17.51 5.34 -2.05
C ASP A 428 17.72 4.31 -0.93
N HIS A 429 16.66 3.90 -0.23
CA HIS A 429 16.73 3.09 0.98
C HIS A 429 16.12 1.69 0.82
N LEU A 430 16.64 0.74 1.59
CA LEU A 430 16.04 -0.56 1.81
C LEU A 430 15.88 -0.78 3.31
N TRP A 431 14.65 -1.05 3.74
CA TRP A 431 14.30 -1.33 5.12
C TRP A 431 13.99 -2.80 5.29
N VAL A 432 14.50 -3.43 6.35
CA VAL A 432 14.31 -4.85 6.60
C VAL A 432 13.79 -5.07 8.02
N TYR A 433 12.72 -5.83 8.13
CA TYR A 433 11.99 -6.08 9.38
C TYR A 433 11.87 -7.57 9.66
N ASP A 434 12.00 -7.98 10.91
CA ASP A 434 11.76 -9.35 11.35
C ASP A 434 10.26 -9.57 11.49
N VAL A 435 9.75 -10.52 10.71
CA VAL A 435 8.34 -10.91 10.69
C VAL A 435 8.16 -12.36 11.16
N THR A 436 9.16 -12.96 11.78
CA THR A 436 9.04 -14.29 12.40
C THR A 436 8.21 -14.24 13.68
N ASP A 437 7.29 -15.19 13.82
CA ASP A 437 6.61 -15.48 15.08
C ASP A 437 7.47 -16.47 15.87
N ARG A 438 8.27 -15.94 16.80
CA ARG A 438 9.15 -16.77 17.63
C ARG A 438 8.44 -17.38 18.84
N GLY A 439 7.14 -17.17 18.99
CA GLY A 439 6.48 -17.23 20.29
C GLY A 439 7.12 -16.23 21.25
N ASP A 440 6.38 -15.75 22.25
CA ASP A 440 6.92 -14.80 23.22
C ASP A 440 8.10 -15.38 24.02
N VAL A 441 9.32 -15.18 23.54
CA VAL A 441 10.56 -15.40 24.30
C VAL A 441 11.27 -14.07 24.60
N ASN A 442 10.73 -12.91 24.20
CA ASN A 442 11.37 -11.61 24.43
C ASN A 442 10.42 -10.48 24.88
N LEU A 443 9.47 -10.79 25.77
CA LEU A 443 8.88 -9.78 26.66
C LEU A 443 9.47 -9.85 28.08
N VAL A 444 10.80 -10.02 28.19
CA VAL A 444 11.54 -9.65 29.40
C VAL A 444 12.86 -8.99 28.99
N ARG A 445 12.82 -7.68 28.72
CA ARG A 445 13.88 -6.70 29.08
C ARG A 445 13.60 -5.35 28.41
N ASN A 446 12.71 -4.59 29.03
CA ASN A 446 12.91 -3.15 29.23
C ASN A 446 11.99 -2.65 30.36
N SER A 447 12.09 -3.27 31.54
CA SER A 447 11.60 -2.66 32.77
C SER A 447 12.64 -1.67 33.29
N ASN A 448 12.61 -0.46 32.73
CA ASN A 448 13.05 0.76 33.41
C ASN A 448 12.34 1.96 32.77
N ARG A 449 11.02 1.98 32.89
CA ARG A 449 10.24 3.21 32.97
C ARG A 449 9.52 3.20 34.31
N PRO A 450 9.44 4.35 35.01
CA PRO A 450 8.92 4.39 36.37
C PRO A 450 7.47 3.92 36.37
N ALA A 451 7.16 2.94 37.22
CA ALA A 451 5.80 2.52 37.50
C ALA A 451 5.01 3.73 38.01
N SER A 452 3.99 4.12 37.25
CA SER A 452 2.96 5.04 37.72
C SER A 452 2.24 4.38 38.91
N SER A 453 2.11 5.10 40.02
CA SER A 453 1.58 4.62 41.30
C SER A 453 0.05 4.49 41.36
N ARG A 454 -0.65 4.54 40.22
CA ARG A 454 -2.13 4.57 40.19
C ARG A 454 -2.72 3.16 40.04
N PRO A 455 -3.58 2.69 40.97
CA PRO A 455 -4.23 1.38 40.92
C PRO A 455 -4.97 1.06 39.62
N VAL A 456 -5.54 2.07 38.96
CA VAL A 456 -6.31 1.86 37.71
C VAL A 456 -5.43 1.44 36.53
N VAL A 457 -4.20 1.95 36.43
CA VAL A 457 -3.28 1.60 35.34
C VAL A 457 -2.85 0.13 35.46
N GLN A 458 -2.74 -0.38 36.68
CA GLN A 458 -2.47 -1.80 36.93
C GLN A 458 -3.66 -2.69 36.58
N VAL A 459 -4.90 -2.21 36.70
CA VAL A 459 -6.10 -2.94 36.24
C VAL A 459 -6.09 -3.02 34.72
N LEU A 460 -5.91 -1.89 34.02
CA LEU A 460 -5.83 -1.85 32.55
C LEU A 460 -4.71 -2.74 32.02
N GLN A 461 -3.52 -2.69 32.62
CA GLN A 461 -2.38 -3.55 32.25
C GLN A 461 -2.67 -5.04 32.45
N ARG A 462 -3.40 -5.43 33.51
CA ARG A 462 -3.79 -6.84 33.73
C ARG A 462 -4.79 -7.34 32.70
N LEU A 463 -5.61 -6.44 32.16
CA LEU A 463 -6.52 -6.72 31.05
C LEU A 463 -5.83 -6.55 29.68
N GLN A 464 -4.50 -6.36 29.63
CA GLN A 464 -3.73 -6.13 28.40
C GLN A 464 -4.13 -4.86 27.62
N ILE A 465 -4.82 -3.92 28.28
CA ILE A 465 -5.23 -2.64 27.69
C ILE A 465 -4.06 -1.65 27.73
N SER A 466 -3.71 -1.10 26.56
CA SER A 466 -2.73 -0.03 26.46
C SER A 466 -3.35 1.31 26.89
N ALA A 467 -2.67 2.01 27.79
CA ALA A 467 -3.04 3.36 28.21
C ALA A 467 -1.80 4.25 28.26
N GLU A 468 -1.78 5.31 27.46
CA GLU A 468 -0.67 6.25 27.39
C GLU A 468 -1.13 7.70 27.54
N SER A 469 -0.18 8.61 27.77
CA SER A 469 -0.50 10.04 27.76
C SER A 469 -0.94 10.43 26.36
N LEU A 470 -2.02 11.18 26.26
CA LEU A 470 -2.47 11.72 24.98
C LEU A 470 -1.36 12.63 24.42
N GLY A 471 -0.67 12.15 23.38
CA GLY A 471 0.36 12.90 22.66
C GLY A 471 -0.24 13.68 21.49
N ASN A 472 0.59 14.46 20.79
CA ASN A 472 0.20 15.18 19.57
C ASN A 472 0.11 14.25 18.33
N GLN A 473 -0.30 13.00 18.49
CA GLN A 473 -0.24 11.98 17.43
C GLN A 473 -1.33 12.14 16.36
N HIS A 474 -2.43 12.83 16.67
CA HIS A 474 -3.52 13.11 15.74
C HIS A 474 -3.91 14.59 15.79
N ALA A 475 -4.19 15.21 14.63
CA ALA A 475 -4.45 16.66 14.52
C ALA A 475 -5.64 17.13 15.38
N LEU A 476 -6.62 16.25 15.59
CA LEU A 476 -7.79 16.54 16.42
C LEU A 476 -7.54 16.38 17.93
N TYR A 477 -6.55 15.57 18.34
CA TYR A 477 -6.38 15.21 19.75
C TYR A 477 -5.86 16.37 20.60
N ARG A 478 -5.21 17.35 19.97
CA ARG A 478 -4.80 18.60 20.64
C ARG A 478 -5.97 19.42 21.20
N HIS A 479 -7.19 19.17 20.72
CA HIS A 479 -8.39 19.84 21.21
C HIS A 479 -9.00 19.17 22.46
N ILE A 480 -8.28 18.21 23.07
CA ILE A 480 -8.67 17.47 24.28
C ILE A 480 -7.98 18.00 25.58
N SER A 481 -7.07 18.98 25.55
CA SER A 481 -6.44 19.56 26.77
C SER A 481 -5.84 20.97 26.51
N ASP A 482 -6.00 22.05 27.30
CA ASP A 482 -5.94 22.25 28.77
C ASP A 482 -7.16 23.02 29.37
N HIS A 483 -8.21 22.33 29.80
CA HIS A 483 -9.09 22.85 30.85
C HIS A 483 -9.14 21.83 31.99
N ASP A 484 -8.86 22.30 33.21
CA ASP A 484 -8.85 21.58 34.50
C ASP A 484 -7.59 20.78 34.93
N ASN A 485 -6.40 21.08 34.40
CA ASN A 485 -5.10 20.62 34.97
C ASN A 485 -4.90 19.08 35.07
N ALA A 486 -5.62 18.26 34.29
CA ALA A 486 -5.41 16.81 34.23
C ALA A 486 -5.08 16.35 32.78
N PRO A 487 -3.92 15.74 32.53
CA PRO A 487 -3.59 15.23 31.19
C PRO A 487 -4.50 14.04 30.85
N ALA A 488 -5.12 14.10 29.67
CA ALA A 488 -5.98 13.02 29.20
C ALA A 488 -5.16 11.76 28.84
N LEU A 489 -5.74 10.58 29.08
CA LEU A 489 -5.18 9.31 28.63
C LEU A 489 -5.71 8.94 27.24
N LEU A 490 -4.89 8.30 26.42
CA LEU A 490 -5.34 7.54 25.26
C LEU A 490 -5.43 6.07 25.68
N VAL A 491 -6.64 5.50 25.65
CA VAL A 491 -6.91 4.12 26.03
C VAL A 491 -7.30 3.34 24.79
N HIS A 492 -6.49 2.35 24.40
CA HIS A 492 -6.68 1.60 23.17
C HIS A 492 -7.30 0.23 23.47
N LEU A 493 -8.41 -0.08 22.78
CA LEU A 493 -9.04 -1.39 22.79
C LEU A 493 -8.91 -2.05 21.41
N SER A 494 -8.61 -3.34 21.42
CA SER A 494 -8.70 -4.26 20.29
C SER A 494 -9.97 -5.13 20.38
N ASP A 495 -10.24 -5.95 19.36
CA ASP A 495 -11.38 -6.89 19.33
C ASP A 495 -11.42 -7.87 20.51
N GLU A 496 -10.28 -8.20 21.12
CA GLU A 496 -10.23 -9.12 22.27
C GLU A 496 -10.88 -8.52 23.54
N HIS A 497 -11.01 -7.20 23.58
CA HIS A 497 -11.66 -6.46 24.67
C HIS A 497 -13.17 -6.29 24.42
N LEU A 498 -13.66 -6.79 23.29
CA LEU A 498 -15.05 -6.67 22.86
C LEU A 498 -15.76 -8.02 22.90
N GLN A 499 -17.07 -7.97 23.09
CA GLN A 499 -17.97 -9.12 22.99
C GLN A 499 -19.11 -8.76 22.05
N SER A 500 -19.08 -9.31 20.83
CA SER A 500 -20.05 -8.99 19.77
C SER A 500 -20.13 -7.48 19.49
N GLY A 501 -18.99 -6.80 19.46
CA GLY A 501 -18.87 -5.36 19.22
C GLY A 501 -19.26 -4.46 20.40
N ALA A 502 -19.68 -5.03 21.54
CA ALA A 502 -19.86 -4.33 22.81
C ALA A 502 -18.60 -4.40 23.68
N ILE A 503 -18.38 -3.46 24.59
CA ILE A 503 -17.28 -3.50 25.55
C ILE A 503 -17.54 -4.65 26.54
N ALA A 504 -16.57 -5.55 26.69
CA ALA A 504 -16.65 -6.65 27.65
C ALA A 504 -16.86 -6.11 29.08
N ALA A 505 -17.65 -6.81 29.90
CA ALA A 505 -18.10 -6.29 31.19
C ALA A 505 -16.96 -5.89 32.15
N GLU A 506 -15.89 -6.68 32.18
CA GLU A 506 -14.70 -6.40 33.01
C GLU A 506 -13.89 -5.21 32.50
N VAL A 507 -13.83 -5.03 31.17
CA VAL A 507 -13.20 -3.87 30.53
C VAL A 507 -14.02 -2.62 30.82
N LEU A 508 -15.34 -2.69 30.69
CA LEU A 508 -16.23 -1.58 30.99
C LEU A 508 -16.09 -1.11 32.44
N ALA A 509 -16.03 -2.04 33.40
CA ALA A 509 -15.79 -1.72 34.81
C ALA A 509 -14.42 -1.07 35.03
N ALA A 510 -13.38 -1.49 34.30
CA ALA A 510 -12.05 -0.87 34.36
C ALA A 510 -12.05 0.55 33.79
N LEU A 511 -12.75 0.78 32.67
CA LEU A 511 -12.91 2.10 32.07
C LEU A 511 -13.69 3.06 32.96
N GLN A 512 -14.74 2.57 33.64
CA GLN A 512 -15.51 3.36 34.62
C GLN A 512 -14.65 3.83 35.80
N ALA A 513 -13.59 3.10 36.14
CA ALA A 513 -12.70 3.44 37.24
C ALA A 513 -11.60 4.47 36.87
N VAL A 514 -11.48 4.87 35.60
CA VAL A 514 -10.44 5.80 35.13
C VAL A 514 -10.69 7.19 35.74
N PRO A 515 -9.77 7.75 36.57
CA PRO A 515 -10.05 8.89 37.44
C PRO A 515 -10.00 10.27 36.75
N GLY A 516 -9.96 10.32 35.43
CA GLY A 516 -9.75 11.55 34.68
C GLY A 516 -10.04 11.38 33.19
N PRO A 517 -10.05 12.49 32.41
CA PRO A 517 -10.46 12.48 31.02
C PRO A 517 -9.64 11.47 30.20
N PHE A 518 -10.29 10.75 29.31
CA PHE A 518 -9.60 9.87 28.38
C PHE A 518 -10.27 9.83 27.01
N VAL A 519 -9.46 9.56 25.99
CA VAL A 519 -9.90 9.19 24.65
C VAL A 519 -9.91 7.67 24.58
N LEU A 520 -11.06 7.10 24.23
CA LEU A 520 -11.18 5.68 23.93
C LEU A 520 -10.94 5.48 22.43
N ASP A 521 -9.89 4.74 22.10
CA ASP A 521 -9.51 4.40 20.74
C ASP A 521 -9.86 2.95 20.45
N VAL A 522 -10.79 2.76 19.53
CA VAL A 522 -11.32 1.47 19.07
C VAL A 522 -11.18 1.36 17.55
N ALA A 523 -10.31 2.15 16.94
CA ALA A 523 -10.19 2.24 15.49
C ALA A 523 -9.92 0.87 14.84
N GLY A 524 -10.66 0.56 13.76
CA GLY A 524 -10.54 -0.66 12.97
C GLY A 524 -11.08 -1.94 13.63
N THR A 525 -11.68 -1.85 14.81
CA THR A 525 -12.28 -2.99 15.53
C THR A 525 -13.74 -3.25 15.09
N GLU A 526 -14.33 -4.33 15.59
CA GLU A 526 -15.73 -4.70 15.41
C GLU A 526 -16.70 -3.89 16.31
N PHE A 527 -16.24 -2.76 16.89
CA PHE A 527 -17.04 -1.90 17.76
C PHE A 527 -18.37 -1.50 17.12
N SER A 528 -19.48 -1.75 17.80
CA SER A 528 -20.84 -1.59 17.28
C SER A 528 -21.61 -0.49 18.00
N ASN A 529 -22.83 -0.20 17.52
CA ASN A 529 -23.74 0.75 18.18
C ASN A 529 -24.01 0.40 19.66
N SER A 530 -23.97 -0.89 20.04
CA SER A 530 -24.14 -1.31 21.43
C SER A 530 -22.91 -0.95 22.28
N GLY A 531 -21.70 -1.11 21.73
CA GLY A 531 -20.48 -0.64 22.37
C GLY A 531 -20.47 0.89 22.53
N LEU A 532 -20.98 1.61 21.53
CA LEU A 532 -21.10 3.06 21.57
C LEU A 532 -22.05 3.53 22.68
N GLU A 533 -23.19 2.85 22.85
CA GLU A 533 -24.12 3.11 23.95
C GLU A 533 -23.48 2.89 25.33
N GLN A 534 -22.68 1.84 25.49
CA GLN A 534 -21.94 1.62 26.74
C GLN A 534 -20.87 2.68 26.98
N ALA A 535 -20.13 3.04 25.94
CA ALA A 535 -19.10 4.08 26.02
C ALA A 535 -19.69 5.43 26.40
N SER A 536 -20.88 5.77 25.89
CA SER A 536 -21.52 7.06 26.18
C SER A 536 -21.88 7.27 27.66
N GLN A 537 -21.93 6.19 28.45
CA GLN A 537 -22.16 6.23 29.91
C GLN A 537 -20.87 6.42 30.73
N LEU A 538 -19.69 6.44 30.10
CA LEU A 538 -18.41 6.59 30.79
C LEU A 538 -18.21 8.04 31.23
N SER A 539 -18.22 8.28 32.55
CA SER A 539 -18.24 9.63 33.13
C SER A 539 -17.02 10.50 32.79
N HIS A 540 -15.89 9.89 32.42
CA HIS A 540 -14.66 10.60 32.06
C HIS A 540 -14.28 10.47 30.58
N LEU A 541 -15.20 9.98 29.73
CA LEU A 541 -14.96 9.90 28.29
C LEU A 541 -14.89 11.30 27.67
N ALA A 542 -13.69 11.70 27.25
CA ALA A 542 -13.42 12.99 26.62
C ALA A 542 -13.36 12.89 25.09
N GLY A 543 -13.00 11.72 24.55
CA GLY A 543 -12.97 11.50 23.11
C GLY A 543 -13.24 10.06 22.71
N LEU A 544 -13.75 9.89 21.49
CA LEU A 544 -13.95 8.59 20.85
C LEU A 544 -13.26 8.59 19.50
N ASN A 545 -12.40 7.60 19.27
CA ASN A 545 -11.89 7.29 17.94
C ASN A 545 -12.52 6.01 17.42
N LEU A 546 -13.46 6.17 16.48
CA LEU A 546 -14.24 5.12 15.83
C LEU A 546 -13.81 4.93 14.36
N GLU A 547 -12.61 5.38 14.00
CA GLU A 547 -12.09 5.25 12.64
C GLU A 547 -12.22 3.81 12.15
N LEU A 548 -12.80 3.62 10.96
CA LEU A 548 -13.01 2.34 10.29
C LEU A 548 -13.82 1.30 11.10
N CYS A 549 -14.58 1.72 12.11
CA CYS A 549 -15.54 0.86 12.80
C CYS A 549 -16.80 0.66 11.92
N LEU A 550 -16.79 -0.38 11.09
CA LEU A 550 -17.81 -0.58 10.05
C LEU A 550 -19.20 -0.95 10.58
N GLN A 551 -19.31 -1.33 11.86
CA GLN A 551 -20.58 -1.62 12.52
C GLN A 551 -21.24 -0.39 13.16
N ILE A 552 -20.60 0.79 13.04
CA ILE A 552 -21.15 2.07 13.47
C ILE A 552 -22.02 2.66 12.35
N SER A 553 -23.26 2.99 12.70
CA SER A 553 -24.24 3.63 11.82
C SER A 553 -24.96 4.77 12.55
N ASP A 554 -25.80 5.51 11.82
CA ASP A 554 -26.55 6.65 12.36
C ASP A 554 -27.34 6.29 13.63
N GLY A 555 -27.87 5.06 13.71
CA GLY A 555 -28.64 4.57 14.84
C GLY A 555 -27.87 4.48 16.16
N GLY A 556 -26.54 4.50 16.15
CA GLY A 556 -25.72 4.52 17.37
C GLY A 556 -25.52 5.92 17.95
N LEU A 557 -25.56 6.96 17.11
CA LEU A 557 -25.22 8.33 17.50
C LEU A 557 -26.17 9.00 18.50
N PRO A 558 -27.48 8.70 18.58
CA PRO A 558 -28.36 9.26 19.61
C PRO A 558 -27.85 9.03 21.04
N SER A 559 -27.17 7.91 21.30
CA SER A 559 -26.62 7.59 22.61
C SER A 559 -25.54 8.57 23.08
N LEU A 560 -24.90 9.31 22.17
CA LEU A 560 -23.85 10.28 22.50
C LEU A 560 -24.39 11.56 23.14
N GLN A 561 -25.70 11.81 23.08
CA GLN A 561 -26.33 12.94 23.77
C GLN A 561 -26.14 12.86 25.30
N SER A 562 -26.00 11.64 25.87
CA SER A 562 -25.72 11.46 27.29
C SER A 562 -24.25 11.61 27.67
N ALA A 563 -23.33 11.71 26.70
CA ALA A 563 -21.89 11.77 26.93
C ALA A 563 -21.44 13.21 27.27
N ALA A 564 -21.74 13.66 28.50
CA ALA A 564 -21.56 15.05 28.94
C ALA A 564 -20.13 15.63 28.76
N ASN A 565 -19.12 14.77 28.76
CA ASN A 565 -17.71 15.16 28.66
C ASN A 565 -17.10 14.94 27.27
N LEU A 566 -17.87 14.43 26.30
CA LEU A 566 -17.36 14.18 24.97
C LEU A 566 -17.00 15.52 24.29
N ARG A 567 -15.76 15.62 23.81
CA ARG A 567 -15.20 16.78 23.10
C ARG A 567 -14.68 16.41 21.71
N LEU A 568 -14.23 15.18 21.53
CA LEU A 568 -13.68 14.66 20.29
C LEU A 568 -14.47 13.44 19.80
N LEU A 569 -14.80 13.44 18.52
CA LEU A 569 -15.37 12.28 17.86
C LEU A 569 -14.71 12.09 16.50
N VAL A 570 -14.09 10.95 16.27
CA VAL A 570 -13.54 10.55 14.96
C VAL A 570 -14.40 9.43 14.41
N LEU A 571 -15.01 9.66 13.25
CA LEU A 571 -15.91 8.76 12.54
C LEU A 571 -15.36 8.37 11.16
N THR A 572 -14.06 8.59 10.93
CA THR A 572 -13.41 8.37 9.64
C THR A 572 -13.77 7.01 9.05
N GLY A 573 -14.33 6.98 7.83
CA GLY A 573 -14.66 5.75 7.11
C GLY A 573 -15.76 4.88 7.72
N THR A 574 -16.58 5.41 8.63
CA THR A 574 -17.80 4.75 9.15
C THR A 574 -18.99 4.92 8.20
N ALA A 575 -20.10 4.24 8.48
CA ALA A 575 -21.33 4.31 7.66
C ALA A 575 -22.25 5.49 8.01
N ILE A 576 -21.72 6.54 8.66
CA ILE A 576 -22.50 7.71 9.07
C ILE A 576 -22.95 8.53 7.86
N THR A 577 -24.19 9.01 7.92
CA THR A 577 -24.83 9.85 6.90
C THR A 577 -25.27 11.20 7.48
N ASP A 578 -25.91 12.01 6.64
CA ASP A 578 -26.54 13.27 7.05
C ASP A 578 -27.56 13.10 8.21
N GLU A 579 -28.26 11.96 8.27
CA GLU A 579 -29.19 11.66 9.37
C GLU A 579 -28.45 11.51 10.70
N GLY A 580 -27.31 10.83 10.70
CA GLY A 580 -26.46 10.70 11.87
C GLY A 580 -25.94 12.04 12.39
N LEU A 581 -25.61 12.97 11.50
CA LEU A 581 -25.15 14.31 11.89
C LEU A 581 -26.22 15.13 12.61
N ALA A 582 -27.51 14.90 12.33
CA ALA A 582 -28.59 15.56 13.06
C ALA A 582 -28.57 15.17 14.55
N HIS A 583 -28.19 13.93 14.88
CA HIS A 583 -28.06 13.49 16.27
C HIS A 583 -26.85 14.10 16.98
N LEU A 584 -25.77 14.40 16.25
CA LEU A 584 -24.57 15.04 16.80
C LEU A 584 -24.78 16.52 17.08
N ALA A 585 -25.71 17.18 16.40
CA ALA A 585 -26.00 18.60 16.63
C ALA A 585 -26.42 18.90 18.08
N ASP A 586 -27.02 17.92 18.75
CA ASP A 586 -27.45 18.02 20.15
C ASP A 586 -26.34 17.72 21.17
N VAL A 587 -25.12 17.36 20.73
CA VAL A 587 -23.99 17.08 21.61
C VAL A 587 -23.26 18.38 21.94
N GLU A 588 -23.74 19.09 22.98
CA GLU A 588 -23.32 20.46 23.35
C GLU A 588 -21.79 20.63 23.57
N GLY A 589 -21.10 19.55 23.92
CA GLY A 589 -19.68 19.56 24.24
C GLY A 589 -18.73 19.37 23.06
N LEU A 590 -19.21 19.02 21.85
CA LEU A 590 -18.32 18.57 20.78
C LEU A 590 -17.47 19.71 20.18
N VAL A 591 -16.16 19.56 20.23
CA VAL A 591 -15.16 20.55 19.80
C VAL A 591 -14.42 20.10 18.55
N ALA A 592 -14.19 18.80 18.39
CA ALA A 592 -13.43 18.24 17.27
C ALA A 592 -14.16 17.06 16.64
N LEU A 593 -14.36 17.13 15.33
CA LEU A 593 -15.11 16.13 14.57
C LEU A 593 -14.37 15.71 13.31
N GLY A 594 -14.07 14.41 13.22
CA GLY A 594 -13.46 13.79 12.04
C GLY A 594 -14.49 13.00 11.24
N LEU A 595 -14.75 13.40 9.98
CA LEU A 595 -15.69 12.76 9.06
C LEU A 595 -15.00 12.37 7.74
N GLU A 596 -13.69 12.10 7.79
CA GLU A 596 -12.93 11.72 6.61
C GLU A 596 -13.54 10.47 5.97
N ILE A 597 -13.83 10.54 4.67
CA ILE A 597 -14.34 9.42 3.87
C ILE A 597 -15.70 8.86 4.38
N CYS A 598 -16.50 9.64 5.12
CA CYS A 598 -17.90 9.30 5.37
C CYS A 598 -18.73 9.60 4.11
N GLU A 599 -18.91 8.62 3.23
CA GLU A 599 -19.55 8.82 1.91
C GLU A 599 -21.01 9.30 2.00
N GLY A 600 -21.72 8.95 3.08
CA GLY A 600 -23.09 9.36 3.34
C GLY A 600 -23.26 10.81 3.80
N VAL A 601 -22.16 11.51 4.12
CA VAL A 601 -22.19 12.93 4.53
C VAL A 601 -22.11 13.83 3.29
N THR A 602 -23.13 14.66 3.11
CA THR A 602 -23.33 15.55 1.96
C THR A 602 -23.51 17.01 2.40
N ASP A 603 -23.87 17.90 1.48
CA ASP A 603 -24.21 19.30 1.78
C ASP A 603 -25.38 19.42 2.77
N ALA A 604 -26.31 18.46 2.79
CA ALA A 604 -27.39 18.43 3.77
C ALA A 604 -26.86 18.22 5.19
N GLY A 605 -25.89 17.33 5.37
CA GLY A 605 -25.18 17.13 6.63
C GLY A 605 -24.40 18.37 7.07
N CYS A 606 -23.79 19.09 6.13
CA CYS A 606 -23.13 20.37 6.43
C CYS A 606 -24.09 21.42 6.99
N SER A 607 -25.38 21.36 6.66
CA SER A 607 -26.40 22.23 7.26
C SER A 607 -26.58 21.96 8.76
N GLN A 608 -26.49 20.69 9.18
CA GLN A 608 -26.49 20.33 10.60
C GLN A 608 -25.19 20.77 11.28
N LEU A 609 -24.05 20.50 10.65
CA LEU A 609 -22.74 20.92 11.15
C LEU A 609 -22.66 22.44 11.36
N GLY A 610 -23.29 23.22 10.49
CA GLY A 610 -23.37 24.69 10.61
C GLY A 610 -24.03 25.18 11.90
N THR A 611 -24.80 24.34 12.60
CA THR A 611 -25.40 24.70 13.90
C THR A 611 -24.44 24.45 15.08
N MET A 612 -23.39 23.63 14.89
CA MET A 612 -22.44 23.18 15.92
C MET A 612 -21.33 24.21 16.19
N THR A 613 -21.69 25.42 16.62
CA THR A 613 -20.77 26.56 16.79
C THR A 613 -19.66 26.38 17.84
N ALA A 614 -19.75 25.33 18.66
CA ALA A 614 -18.69 24.91 19.59
C ALA A 614 -17.48 24.26 18.88
N LEU A 615 -17.64 23.78 17.64
CA LEU A 615 -16.56 23.15 16.88
C LEU A 615 -15.37 24.10 16.70
N ARG A 616 -14.18 23.55 16.87
CA ARG A 616 -12.86 24.14 16.62
C ARG A 616 -12.10 23.37 15.55
N ALA A 617 -12.40 22.08 15.36
CA ALA A 617 -11.77 21.29 14.31
C ALA A 617 -12.79 20.42 13.56
N LEU A 618 -12.76 20.49 12.24
CA LEU A 618 -13.65 19.76 11.35
C LEU A 618 -12.88 19.18 10.16
N ILE A 619 -12.93 17.86 10.00
CA ILE A 619 -12.33 17.16 8.87
C ILE A 619 -13.45 16.62 7.98
N LEU A 620 -13.59 17.18 6.78
CA LEU A 620 -14.56 16.78 5.74
C LEU A 620 -13.84 16.28 4.48
N LYS A 621 -12.67 15.65 4.66
CA LYS A 621 -11.86 15.10 3.58
C LYS A 621 -12.63 14.02 2.81
N LYS A 622 -12.64 14.14 1.48
CA LYS A 622 -13.21 13.18 0.54
C LYS A 622 -12.13 12.65 -0.40
N THR A 623 -12.44 11.60 -1.15
CA THR A 623 -11.45 10.96 -2.03
C THR A 623 -11.41 11.52 -3.45
N GLY A 624 -12.16 12.61 -3.75
CA GLY A 624 -12.29 13.13 -5.11
C GLY A 624 -13.17 12.27 -6.04
N PHE A 625 -13.82 11.24 -5.48
CA PHE A 625 -14.73 10.32 -6.15
C PHE A 625 -15.93 10.06 -5.24
N GLY A 626 -17.13 9.88 -5.82
CA GLY A 626 -18.36 9.71 -5.04
C GLY A 626 -18.97 11.05 -4.60
N THR A 627 -19.72 11.03 -3.50
CA THR A 627 -20.42 12.23 -3.00
C THR A 627 -19.44 13.20 -2.34
N MET A 628 -19.33 14.38 -2.94
CA MET A 628 -18.45 15.47 -2.50
C MET A 628 -19.27 16.58 -1.87
N ILE A 629 -18.65 17.30 -0.93
CA ILE A 629 -19.18 18.58 -0.46
C ILE A 629 -19.00 19.60 -1.58
N THR A 630 -20.03 20.40 -1.82
CA THR A 630 -20.05 21.42 -2.85
C THR A 630 -20.15 22.82 -2.21
N LYS A 631 -20.46 23.82 -3.04
CA LYS A 631 -20.72 25.18 -2.59
C LYS A 631 -21.77 25.23 -1.48
N GLU A 632 -22.87 24.50 -1.63
CA GLU A 632 -23.99 24.52 -0.70
C GLU A 632 -23.55 24.08 0.69
N GLY A 633 -22.77 23.00 0.79
CA GLY A 633 -22.24 22.51 2.05
C GLY A 633 -21.22 23.46 2.65
N LEU A 634 -20.28 24.00 1.86
CA LEU A 634 -19.32 24.99 2.36
C LEU A 634 -20.02 26.27 2.84
N GLN A 635 -21.05 26.73 2.12
CA GLN A 635 -21.85 27.87 2.53
C GLN A 635 -22.51 27.62 3.89
N ALA A 636 -23.05 26.43 4.13
CA ALA A 636 -23.68 26.10 5.40
C ALA A 636 -22.73 26.20 6.62
N LEU A 637 -21.41 26.08 6.41
CA LEU A 637 -20.41 26.17 7.47
C LEU A 637 -20.03 27.62 7.87
N HIS A 638 -20.59 28.66 7.22
CA HIS A 638 -20.17 30.06 7.43
C HIS A 638 -20.33 30.55 8.88
N SER A 639 -21.22 29.93 9.65
CA SER A 639 -21.54 30.25 11.06
C SER A 639 -20.46 29.75 12.03
N LEU A 640 -19.62 28.79 11.61
CA LEU A 640 -18.56 28.20 12.43
C LEU A 640 -17.33 29.11 12.55
N THR A 641 -17.55 30.38 12.89
CA THR A 641 -16.51 31.42 12.93
C THR A 641 -15.40 31.17 13.96
N GLY A 642 -15.64 30.26 14.92
CA GLY A 642 -14.65 29.77 15.88
C GLY A 642 -13.74 28.65 15.36
N LEU A 643 -13.97 28.13 14.14
CA LEU A 643 -13.22 27.01 13.59
C LEU A 643 -11.74 27.36 13.40
N GLU A 644 -10.86 26.50 13.91
CA GLU A 644 -9.40 26.61 13.86
C GLU A 644 -8.77 25.64 12.85
N VAL A 645 -9.39 24.48 12.63
CA VAL A 645 -8.96 23.48 11.67
C VAL A 645 -10.10 23.13 10.73
N LEU A 646 -9.84 23.22 9.43
CA LEU A 646 -10.77 22.77 8.40
C LEU A 646 -10.02 21.98 7.31
N ASN A 647 -10.45 20.74 7.07
CA ASN A 647 -9.95 19.96 5.95
C ASN A 647 -11.08 19.70 4.95
N LEU A 648 -10.91 20.22 3.71
CA LEU A 648 -11.84 20.07 2.60
C LEU A 648 -11.19 19.32 1.42
N TYR A 649 -10.11 18.58 1.67
CA TYR A 649 -9.39 17.80 0.65
C TYR A 649 -10.36 17.01 -0.24
N GLY A 650 -10.15 17.08 -1.56
CA GLY A 650 -10.84 16.24 -2.54
C GLY A 650 -12.36 16.46 -2.66
N ASN A 651 -12.86 17.63 -2.27
CA ASN A 651 -14.25 18.06 -2.49
C ASN A 651 -14.45 18.80 -3.83
N SER A 652 -15.69 19.18 -4.15
CA SER A 652 -16.03 19.84 -5.41
C SER A 652 -16.25 21.34 -5.21
N LEU A 653 -15.15 22.11 -5.20
CA LEU A 653 -15.16 23.55 -4.94
C LEU A 653 -14.40 24.31 -6.03
N SER A 654 -15.00 25.42 -6.49
CA SER A 654 -14.46 26.36 -7.48
C SER A 654 -13.85 27.61 -6.82
N ASP A 655 -13.33 28.53 -7.64
CA ASP A 655 -12.75 29.81 -7.17
C ASP A 655 -13.76 30.63 -6.36
N GLU A 656 -14.98 30.76 -6.88
CA GLU A 656 -16.05 31.56 -6.28
C GLU A 656 -16.55 30.97 -4.96
N ASP A 657 -16.55 29.64 -4.84
CA ASP A 657 -17.06 28.94 -3.65
C ASP A 657 -16.18 29.21 -2.42
N LEU A 658 -14.87 29.40 -2.62
CA LEU A 658 -13.93 29.73 -1.54
C LEU A 658 -14.26 31.09 -0.87
N ALA A 659 -15.11 31.93 -1.46
CA ALA A 659 -15.62 33.13 -0.79
C ALA A 659 -16.32 32.84 0.54
N HIS A 660 -16.90 31.65 0.69
CA HIS A 660 -17.59 31.21 1.89
C HIS A 660 -16.64 30.92 3.07
N LEU A 661 -15.32 30.84 2.84
CA LEU A 661 -14.31 30.72 3.90
C LEU A 661 -14.02 32.05 4.62
N ARG A 662 -14.31 33.20 3.99
CA ARG A 662 -13.97 34.54 4.52
C ARG A 662 -14.46 34.82 5.95
N PRO A 663 -15.62 34.32 6.41
CA PRO A 663 -16.08 34.50 7.79
C PRO A 663 -15.26 33.71 8.83
N LEU A 664 -14.57 32.63 8.43
CA LEU A 664 -13.86 31.69 9.31
C LEU A 664 -12.48 32.21 9.75
N LYS A 665 -12.44 33.42 10.29
CA LYS A 665 -11.19 34.16 10.58
C LYS A 665 -10.31 33.53 11.66
N SER A 666 -10.84 32.58 12.43
CA SER A 666 -10.12 31.84 13.45
C SER A 666 -9.29 30.69 12.89
N LEU A 667 -9.41 30.38 11.59
CA LEU A 667 -8.69 29.27 10.97
C LEU A 667 -7.18 29.43 11.10
N GLN A 668 -6.55 28.39 11.65
CA GLN A 668 -5.12 28.22 11.81
C GLN A 668 -4.59 27.16 10.85
N GLU A 669 -5.37 26.13 10.53
CA GLU A 669 -5.00 25.07 9.59
C GLU A 669 -6.11 24.85 8.56
N LEU A 670 -5.71 24.86 7.29
CA LEU A 670 -6.63 24.70 6.17
C LEU A 670 -6.02 23.78 5.10
N ASP A 671 -6.75 22.75 4.72
CA ASP A 671 -6.39 21.85 3.62
C ASP A 671 -7.43 21.96 2.50
N LEU A 672 -6.96 22.42 1.34
CA LEU A 672 -7.72 22.63 0.10
C LEU A 672 -7.12 21.79 -1.05
N SER A 673 -6.34 20.77 -0.72
CA SER A 673 -5.67 19.94 -1.72
C SER A 673 -6.67 19.18 -2.58
N LEU A 674 -6.29 18.95 -3.84
CA LEU A 674 -7.13 18.29 -4.86
C LEU A 674 -8.50 18.96 -5.14
N LEU A 675 -8.65 20.26 -4.84
CA LEU A 675 -9.80 21.07 -5.26
C LEU A 675 -9.54 21.73 -6.62
N ALA A 676 -10.58 21.92 -7.43
CA ALA A 676 -10.47 22.40 -8.82
C ALA A 676 -10.52 23.93 -8.95
N PHE A 677 -9.65 24.65 -8.24
CA PHE A 677 -9.57 26.12 -8.26
C PHE A 677 -8.24 26.66 -8.81
N THR A 678 -8.12 27.98 -8.97
CA THR A 678 -6.99 28.69 -9.59
C THR A 678 -6.44 29.81 -8.68
N ASP A 679 -5.51 30.62 -9.20
CA ASP A 679 -5.00 31.81 -8.50
C ASP A 679 -6.10 32.77 -8.00
N LYS A 680 -7.28 32.78 -8.66
CA LYS A 680 -8.41 33.62 -8.25
C LYS A 680 -9.00 33.17 -6.90
N GLY A 681 -9.20 31.87 -6.71
CA GLY A 681 -9.73 31.29 -5.48
C GLY A 681 -8.88 31.61 -4.26
N VAL A 682 -7.55 31.64 -4.43
CA VAL A 682 -6.59 31.99 -3.37
C VAL A 682 -6.84 33.41 -2.80
N GLN A 683 -7.36 34.34 -3.60
CA GLN A 683 -7.67 35.71 -3.14
C GLN A 683 -8.74 35.72 -2.03
N HIS A 684 -9.60 34.70 -1.98
CA HIS A 684 -10.63 34.58 -0.95
C HIS A 684 -10.06 34.19 0.41
N LEU A 685 -8.80 33.71 0.48
CA LEU A 685 -8.12 33.35 1.72
C LEU A 685 -7.49 34.55 2.43
N GLU A 686 -7.33 35.70 1.77
CA GLU A 686 -6.68 36.88 2.36
C GLU A 686 -7.22 37.31 3.74
N PRO A 687 -8.53 37.20 4.05
CA PRO A 687 -9.04 37.54 5.39
C PRO A 687 -8.62 36.59 6.52
N LEU A 688 -8.06 35.42 6.21
CA LEU A 688 -7.70 34.36 7.18
C LEU A 688 -6.36 34.64 7.87
N GLN A 689 -6.28 35.76 8.57
CA GLN A 689 -5.04 36.31 9.14
C GLN A 689 -4.43 35.46 10.27
N GLN A 690 -5.15 34.43 10.73
CA GLN A 690 -4.68 33.47 11.75
C GLN A 690 -4.02 32.22 11.16
N LEU A 691 -4.03 32.05 9.84
CA LEU A 691 -3.59 30.83 9.18
C LEU A 691 -2.09 30.59 9.36
N GLN A 692 -1.76 29.41 9.89
CA GLN A 692 -0.41 28.92 10.17
C GLN A 692 -0.02 27.79 9.23
N LYS A 693 -0.97 26.93 8.85
CA LYS A 693 -0.76 25.83 7.91
C LYS A 693 -1.75 25.90 6.77
N LEU A 694 -1.25 25.82 5.54
CA LEU A 694 -2.06 25.79 4.33
C LEU A 694 -1.55 24.71 3.38
N ASP A 695 -2.41 23.74 3.07
CA ASP A 695 -2.12 22.67 2.12
C ASP A 695 -2.93 22.84 0.82
N LEU A 696 -2.24 22.98 -0.32
CA LEU A 696 -2.80 23.22 -1.66
C LEU A 696 -2.23 22.23 -2.70
N LEU A 697 -2.12 20.96 -2.33
CA LEU A 697 -1.45 19.96 -3.15
C LEU A 697 -2.24 19.63 -4.44
N TYR A 698 -1.48 19.50 -5.54
CA TYR A 698 -1.89 18.98 -6.84
C TYR A 698 -1.13 17.68 -7.17
N SER A 699 -1.82 16.72 -7.80
CA SER A 699 -1.22 15.49 -8.32
C SER A 699 -1.53 15.33 -9.80
N THR A 700 -0.50 15.03 -10.61
CA THR A 700 -0.68 14.75 -12.04
C THR A 700 -1.58 13.51 -12.21
N GLY A 701 -2.53 13.59 -13.14
CA GLY A 701 -3.56 12.55 -13.33
C GLY A 701 -4.80 12.67 -12.44
N PHE A 702 -4.83 13.63 -11.51
CA PHE A 702 -6.00 13.99 -10.71
C PHE A 702 -6.32 15.49 -10.84
N GLY A 703 -7.55 15.88 -10.49
CA GLY A 703 -7.89 17.30 -10.35
C GLY A 703 -7.18 17.92 -9.14
N GLY A 704 -6.85 19.20 -9.20
CA GLY A 704 -6.32 19.95 -8.06
C GLY A 704 -6.01 21.40 -8.41
N PRO A 705 -5.47 22.17 -7.46
CA PRO A 705 -5.33 23.62 -7.62
C PRO A 705 -4.36 23.95 -8.76
N ARG A 706 -4.81 24.75 -9.71
CA ARG A 706 -3.99 25.23 -10.84
C ARG A 706 -3.39 26.57 -10.47
N LEU A 707 -2.31 26.51 -9.71
CA LEU A 707 -1.66 27.69 -9.13
C LEU A 707 -0.40 28.08 -9.90
N THR A 708 -0.19 29.39 -10.02
CA THR A 708 0.99 30.02 -10.60
C THR A 708 1.57 31.05 -9.64
N ASP A 709 2.63 31.75 -10.05
CA ASP A 709 3.20 32.87 -9.30
C ASP A 709 2.17 33.95 -8.91
N ALA A 710 1.04 34.04 -9.62
CA ALA A 710 -0.01 35.01 -9.29
C ALA A 710 -0.68 34.72 -7.94
N ALA A 711 -0.86 33.46 -7.54
CA ALA A 711 -1.40 33.09 -6.23
C ALA A 711 -0.54 33.62 -5.07
N LEU A 712 0.78 33.71 -5.27
CA LEU A 712 1.72 34.10 -4.22
C LEU A 712 1.51 35.54 -3.75
N LYS A 713 0.96 36.42 -4.60
CA LYS A 713 0.60 37.80 -4.24
C LYS A 713 -0.45 37.88 -3.13
N SER A 714 -1.34 36.90 -3.06
CA SER A 714 -2.35 36.77 -2.02
C SER A 714 -1.80 35.99 -0.83
N LEU A 715 -1.07 34.89 -1.06
CA LEU A 715 -0.51 34.07 0.03
C LEU A 715 0.49 34.84 0.91
N GLN A 716 1.28 35.75 0.34
CA GLN A 716 2.20 36.60 1.12
C GLN A 716 1.50 37.54 2.13
N LYS A 717 0.17 37.73 2.00
CA LYS A 717 -0.64 38.56 2.92
C LYS A 717 -1.13 37.78 4.15
N LEU A 718 -0.69 36.54 4.34
CA LEU A 718 -1.02 35.70 5.48
C LEU A 718 0.17 35.65 6.46
N PRO A 719 0.30 36.62 7.38
CA PRO A 719 1.56 36.87 8.11
C PRO A 719 1.92 35.79 9.12
N ARG A 720 1.01 34.86 9.43
CA ARG A 720 1.20 33.78 10.40
C ARG A 720 1.57 32.45 9.78
N LEU A 721 1.65 32.34 8.44
CA LEU A 721 2.00 31.10 7.75
C LEU A 721 3.37 30.57 8.22
N GLU A 722 3.36 29.34 8.73
CA GLU A 722 4.53 28.58 9.13
C GLU A 722 4.79 27.39 8.20
N SER A 723 3.75 26.83 7.60
CA SER A 723 3.83 25.67 6.72
C SER A 723 2.94 25.89 5.51
N LEU A 724 3.53 25.82 4.31
CA LEU A 724 2.81 26.00 3.05
C LEU A 724 3.15 24.85 2.10
N ASN A 725 2.12 24.18 1.59
CA ASN A 725 2.28 23.12 0.60
C ASN A 725 1.69 23.53 -0.75
N LEU A 726 2.56 23.59 -1.75
CA LEU A 726 2.31 23.97 -3.14
C LEU A 726 2.80 22.89 -4.10
N VAL A 727 2.79 21.62 -3.67
CA VAL A 727 3.16 20.49 -4.52
C VAL A 727 2.30 20.51 -5.79
N GLY A 728 2.95 20.39 -6.94
CA GLY A 728 2.34 20.38 -8.26
C GLY A 728 1.91 21.75 -8.80
N ALA A 729 2.12 22.84 -8.05
CA ALA A 729 1.86 24.20 -8.53
C ALA A 729 2.95 24.66 -9.51
N ASN A 730 2.57 25.43 -10.53
CA ASN A 730 3.49 25.98 -11.52
C ASN A 730 4.18 27.26 -11.01
N ILE A 731 4.91 27.13 -9.91
CA ILE A 731 5.68 28.21 -9.28
C ILE A 731 7.07 28.28 -9.89
N THR A 732 7.51 29.48 -10.27
CA THR A 732 8.85 29.75 -10.80
C THR A 732 9.80 30.29 -9.73
N ASP A 733 11.09 30.38 -10.04
CA ASP A 733 12.09 31.04 -9.19
C ASP A 733 11.71 32.48 -8.83
N ALA A 734 11.16 33.24 -9.80
CA ALA A 734 10.71 34.60 -9.59
C ALA A 734 9.47 34.65 -8.67
N GLY A 735 8.58 33.66 -8.81
CA GLY A 735 7.46 33.46 -7.90
C GLY A 735 7.91 33.21 -6.47
N LEU A 736 8.77 32.21 -6.28
CA LEU A 736 9.25 31.80 -4.97
C LEU A 736 9.81 32.96 -4.13
N LEU A 737 10.56 33.87 -4.74
CA LEU A 737 11.12 35.04 -4.06
C LEU A 737 10.07 35.98 -3.45
N GLN A 738 8.82 35.98 -3.96
CA GLN A 738 7.72 36.75 -3.38
C GLN A 738 7.37 36.29 -1.95
N LEU A 739 7.60 35.01 -1.64
CA LEU A 739 7.32 34.45 -0.31
C LEU A 739 8.32 34.91 0.77
N SER A 740 9.38 35.64 0.40
CA SER A 740 10.42 36.11 1.34
C SER A 740 9.89 37.07 2.43
N GLN A 741 8.69 37.62 2.25
CA GLN A 741 8.01 38.46 3.24
C GLN A 741 7.38 37.63 4.38
N LEU A 742 7.14 36.34 4.18
CA LEU A 742 6.58 35.44 5.20
C LEU A 742 7.65 35.03 6.22
N LYS A 743 7.96 35.92 7.17
CA LYS A 743 9.04 35.73 8.15
C LYS A 743 8.85 34.56 9.11
N ARG A 744 7.64 33.99 9.18
CA ARG A 744 7.31 32.83 10.01
C ARG A 744 7.35 31.50 9.26
N LEU A 745 7.55 31.52 7.94
CA LEU A 745 7.54 30.32 7.13
C LEU A 745 8.73 29.42 7.49
N LYS A 746 8.43 28.20 7.95
CA LYS A 746 9.39 27.18 8.40
C LYS A 746 9.45 25.99 7.46
N ARG A 747 8.36 25.69 6.76
CA ARG A 747 8.25 24.57 5.81
C ARG A 747 7.57 25.01 4.53
N LEU A 748 8.18 24.67 3.39
CA LEU A 748 7.66 24.96 2.07
C LEU A 748 7.82 23.74 1.17
N GLU A 749 6.71 23.19 0.71
CA GLU A 749 6.65 22.01 -0.16
C GLU A 749 6.40 22.44 -1.62
N LEU A 750 7.33 22.12 -2.52
CA LEU A 750 7.32 22.59 -3.92
C LEU A 750 7.66 21.47 -4.93
N VAL A 751 7.44 20.22 -4.54
CA VAL A 751 7.62 19.06 -5.44
C VAL A 751 6.77 19.24 -6.70
N GLY A 752 7.34 18.98 -7.87
CA GLY A 752 6.64 19.13 -9.15
C GLY A 752 6.36 20.58 -9.59
N SER A 753 7.04 21.57 -9.00
CA SER A 753 7.01 22.97 -9.45
C SER A 753 8.09 23.29 -10.48
N ALA A 754 8.04 24.50 -11.07
CA ALA A 754 9.06 25.01 -11.98
C ALA A 754 10.23 25.70 -11.24
N VAL A 755 10.34 25.54 -9.91
CA VAL A 755 11.44 26.08 -9.11
C VAL A 755 12.71 25.27 -9.35
N THR A 756 13.79 25.96 -9.69
CA THR A 756 15.11 25.36 -9.87
C THR A 756 15.86 25.23 -8.53
N PRO A 757 16.84 24.33 -8.43
CA PRO A 757 17.74 24.29 -7.26
C PRO A 757 18.41 25.64 -6.99
N THR A 758 18.77 26.39 -8.04
CA THR A 758 19.34 27.73 -7.93
C THR A 758 18.35 28.73 -7.34
N GLY A 759 17.10 28.73 -7.79
CA GLY A 759 16.05 29.59 -7.24
C GLY A 759 15.74 29.28 -5.78
N ALA A 760 15.69 27.99 -5.41
CA ALA A 760 15.54 27.60 -4.01
C ALA A 760 16.73 28.02 -3.14
N GLN A 761 17.97 27.91 -3.64
CA GLN A 761 19.15 28.43 -2.93
C GLN A 761 19.06 29.95 -2.73
N GLN A 762 18.66 30.71 -3.75
CA GLN A 762 18.46 32.16 -3.63
C GLN A 762 17.38 32.51 -2.61
N PHE A 763 16.26 31.77 -2.60
CA PHE A 763 15.23 31.92 -1.59
C PHE A 763 15.73 31.60 -0.18
N GLN A 764 16.53 30.54 -0.03
CA GLN A 764 17.11 30.15 1.26
C GLN A 764 18.00 31.25 1.85
N LEU A 765 18.71 32.03 1.03
CA LEU A 765 19.51 33.17 1.49
C LEU A 765 18.65 34.26 2.14
N VAL A 766 17.45 34.50 1.63
CA VAL A 766 16.54 35.53 2.15
C VAL A 766 15.53 35.01 3.17
N SER A 767 15.40 33.67 3.30
CA SER A 767 14.51 32.98 4.25
C SER A 767 15.19 31.76 4.88
N PRO A 768 16.28 31.95 5.66
CA PRO A 768 17.14 30.85 6.12
C PRO A 768 16.46 29.88 7.10
N ALA A 769 15.39 30.30 7.76
CA ALA A 769 14.61 29.47 8.68
C ALA A 769 13.60 28.55 7.99
N CYS A 770 13.31 28.78 6.70
CA CYS A 770 12.37 27.97 5.93
C CYS A 770 13.08 26.77 5.33
N LYS A 771 12.58 25.56 5.57
CA LYS A 771 13.01 24.34 4.87
C LYS A 771 12.19 24.18 3.61
N VAL A 772 12.86 24.28 2.46
CA VAL A 772 12.25 24.07 1.15
C VAL A 772 12.46 22.62 0.73
N ARG A 773 11.37 21.87 0.49
CA ARG A 773 11.45 20.56 -0.17
C ARG A 773 11.14 20.70 -1.66
N LEU A 774 12.14 20.34 -2.45
CA LEU A 774 12.03 20.10 -3.87
C LEU A 774 12.29 18.61 -4.11
N ALA A 775 11.43 17.95 -4.87
CA ALA A 775 11.74 16.66 -5.48
C ALA A 775 11.41 16.82 -6.96
N ARG A 776 12.35 16.43 -7.81
CA ARG A 776 12.18 16.39 -9.26
C ARG A 776 11.52 15.07 -9.63
#